data_AF-A0A1W9SY38-F1
#
_entry.id   AF-A0A1W9SY38-F1
#
_cell.length_a   1.000
_cell.length_b   1.000
_cell.length_c   1.000
_cell.angle_alpha   90.00
_cell.angle_beta   90.00
_cell.angle_gamma   90.00
#
_symmetry.space_group_name_H-M   'P 1'
#
loop_
_entity.id
_entity.type
_entity.pdbx_description
1 polymer ?
#
loop_
_entity_poly.entity_id
_entity_poly.type
_entity_poly.pdbx_seq_one_letter_code
_entity_poly.pdbx_strand_id
1 'polypeptide(L)'
;MGNERKTDFFIGKLLDSAKIDYTPNGSHIKEIQDALKTASKKGTGKAGFPEFVAKSKDFIIVIEDKADTEKQANYQDNEKSILSSDTKSIIDYAENGALHYANEIIKKTSFKKVFAFGCSGDEKHHRIRPIFVDNKEYKLLQVVENLENFSPNNIDKYYREQVLEETPSETLELEDILKKSAKLHEALRNYGQLGDSEKPLVVSAILLALREDSFNINSLTGDDLKTDGQKIYDALSTHMSRVKIKPETKKEQVLSQFNIVKDHTSLNQVNEQLTKTPLKYFVEYLQKNVYSTIVENSPEDVLGRFYGEFIRYSGGDGQTLGVVLTPSHITELFCDLIELKPSDTVFDPCCGTGGFLITAMHKMLKQAKPSEAYNIKADRIHGIEIRGNMFSIATTNMIFRGDGKSNLIKNDFLKQETKKIRENNYTVGFMNPPYSQSKGKDTAHLSEINFIKHLLDGLADEGRCVVIVPQSTMVGKSKEDKKIKKQILEKHTLEGVITLNKETFYGVGTNSCIAVFTAHKPHFSKKYCKFVNFENDGFEVHKHIGLVETERAKERKAHLLNCWLHDAPAKNKFMVKTTIAPEDEWLHSFYYFNDEIPKEKDFEKTIDDYLSFEFNMVVQGREYLFKNTELEKTKNVVSLSAKEWKEFFFTEVFMIYSTSSGINKNKLINKGGEVPYITRSKKNNGIDLFICNQIDKYKVDSSNVITVGLDTQTVFYQSYKFYTGQNIQLLKNQNLNQHIATFLIPLVERQMEKFNWGGNGATLTRLKRSKIFLPINKNKEPDYVYMENYIKKLEFKKLRKYLNYKKHIK
;
A
#
# COMPACT_ATOMS: atom_id res chain seq x y z
N MET A 1 -16.03 -11.23 29.79
CA MET A 1 -15.74 -9.80 29.94
C MET A 1 -14.33 -9.58 29.42
N GLY A 2 -14.16 -8.72 28.41
CA GLY A 2 -12.82 -8.39 27.90
C GLY A 2 -11.98 -7.71 28.98
N ASN A 3 -10.67 -7.91 28.95
CA ASN A 3 -9.77 -7.30 29.93
C ASN A 3 -9.44 -5.87 29.47
N GLU A 4 -10.24 -4.89 29.88
CA GLU A 4 -10.06 -3.46 29.55
C GLU A 4 -8.64 -2.97 29.85
N ARG A 5 -7.96 -3.52 30.88
CA ARG A 5 -6.55 -3.21 31.16
C ARG A 5 -5.59 -3.46 29.98
N LYS A 6 -5.88 -4.45 29.13
CA LYS A 6 -5.05 -4.70 27.94
C LYS A 6 -5.20 -3.56 26.93
N THR A 7 -6.40 -3.01 26.80
CA THR A 7 -6.69 -1.85 25.96
C THR A 7 -5.98 -0.63 26.53
N ASP A 8 -6.07 -0.37 27.85
CA ASP A 8 -5.33 0.72 28.50
C ASP A 8 -3.83 0.69 28.18
N PHE A 9 -3.17 -0.47 28.36
CA PHE A 9 -1.74 -0.62 28.06
C PHE A 9 -1.42 -0.38 26.58
N PHE A 10 -2.29 -0.82 25.67
CA PHE A 10 -2.12 -0.59 24.24
C PHE A 10 -2.23 0.90 23.90
N ILE A 11 -3.24 1.60 24.42
CA ILE A 11 -3.41 3.04 24.19
C ILE A 11 -2.26 3.83 24.80
N GLY A 12 -1.79 3.48 25.99
CA GLY A 12 -0.60 4.08 26.60
C GLY A 12 0.64 3.98 25.70
N LYS A 13 0.90 2.80 25.11
CA LYS A 13 2.00 2.62 24.13
C LYS A 13 1.85 3.51 22.90
N LEU A 14 0.62 3.75 22.41
CA LEU A 14 0.38 4.64 21.27
C LEU A 14 0.69 6.10 21.62
N LEU A 15 0.34 6.55 22.82
CA LEU A 15 0.68 7.88 23.33
C LEU A 15 2.20 8.04 23.47
N ASP A 16 2.87 7.05 24.05
CA ASP A 16 4.34 7.03 24.18
C ASP A 16 5.03 7.09 22.80
N SER A 17 4.54 6.28 21.85
CA SER A 17 5.08 6.24 20.49
C SER A 17 4.93 7.57 19.76
N ALA A 18 3.79 8.25 19.95
CA ALA A 18 3.52 9.57 19.40
C ALA A 18 4.17 10.71 20.20
N LYS A 19 4.88 10.40 21.29
CA LYS A 19 5.51 11.38 22.21
C LYS A 19 4.52 12.40 22.75
N ILE A 20 3.35 11.92 23.17
CA ILE A 20 2.29 12.73 23.76
C ILE A 20 2.30 12.51 25.27
N ASP A 21 2.53 13.57 26.04
CA ASP A 21 2.50 13.50 27.50
C ASP A 21 1.06 13.30 28.01
N TYR A 22 0.87 12.31 28.88
CA TYR A 22 -0.45 11.92 29.37
C TYR A 22 -0.48 11.61 30.88
N THR A 23 -1.69 11.62 31.44
CA THR A 23 -2.02 11.22 32.80
C THR A 23 -3.10 10.13 32.74
N PRO A 24 -2.89 8.94 33.34
CA PRO A 24 -3.95 7.94 33.46
C PRO A 24 -4.95 8.31 34.57
N ASN A 25 -6.23 8.00 34.38
CA ASN A 25 -7.30 8.15 35.38
C ASN A 25 -7.45 9.58 35.95
N GLY A 26 -7.37 10.60 35.10
CA GLY A 26 -7.50 12.01 35.48
C GLY A 26 -6.49 12.90 34.78
N SER A 27 -6.18 14.06 35.36
CA SER A 27 -5.20 15.00 34.79
C SER A 27 -4.29 15.59 35.86
N HIS A 28 -3.01 15.78 35.54
CA HIS A 28 -2.11 16.61 36.34
C HIS A 28 -2.39 18.12 36.17
N ILE A 29 -3.16 18.52 35.15
CA ILE A 29 -3.57 19.91 34.95
C ILE A 29 -4.71 20.22 35.93
N LYS A 30 -4.43 21.07 36.92
CA LYS A 30 -5.35 21.38 38.04
C LYS A 30 -6.77 21.75 37.57
N GLU A 31 -6.88 22.63 36.57
CA GLU A 31 -8.16 23.10 36.05
C GLU A 31 -9.02 21.95 35.48
N ILE A 32 -8.39 21.02 34.75
CA ILE A 32 -9.05 19.84 34.20
C ILE A 32 -9.42 18.86 35.32
N GLN A 33 -8.50 18.63 36.26
CA GLN A 33 -8.75 17.76 37.40
C GLN A 33 -9.95 18.25 38.23
N ASP A 34 -10.08 19.56 38.43
CA ASP A 34 -11.21 20.17 39.13
C ASP A 34 -12.51 20.03 38.34
N ALA A 35 -12.49 20.17 37.01
CA ALA A 35 -13.65 19.90 36.15
C ALA A 35 -14.15 18.44 36.28
N LEU A 36 -13.21 17.48 36.30
CA LEU A 36 -13.51 16.04 36.36
C LEU A 36 -14.11 15.58 37.71
N LYS A 37 -13.96 16.35 38.79
CA LYS A 37 -14.55 16.03 40.12
C LYS A 37 -16.07 15.96 40.13
N THR A 38 -16.73 16.47 39.09
CA THR A 38 -18.19 16.44 38.95
C THR A 38 -18.66 15.78 37.64
N ALA A 39 -17.75 15.09 36.93
CA ALA A 39 -17.96 14.55 35.59
C ALA A 39 -18.42 13.08 35.54
N SER A 40 -19.04 12.54 36.60
CA SER A 40 -19.55 11.16 36.60
C SER A 40 -20.46 10.86 35.40
N LYS A 41 -20.15 9.81 34.62
CA LYS A 41 -21.00 9.29 33.52
C LYS A 41 -22.45 8.99 33.89
N LYS A 42 -22.71 8.68 35.18
CA LYS A 42 -24.06 8.46 35.74
C LYS A 42 -24.85 9.73 36.06
N GLY A 43 -24.30 10.92 35.80
CA GLY A 43 -24.95 12.20 36.11
C GLY A 43 -25.13 12.50 37.60
N THR A 44 -24.33 11.89 38.47
CA THR A 44 -24.50 11.97 39.94
C THR A 44 -23.90 13.23 40.59
N GLY A 45 -23.23 14.10 39.81
CA GLY A 45 -22.45 15.22 40.33
C GLY A 45 -21.16 14.82 41.06
N LYS A 46 -20.82 13.52 41.08
CA LYS A 46 -19.57 12.98 41.65
C LYS A 46 -18.45 12.94 40.61
N ALA A 47 -17.25 12.58 41.05
CA ALA A 47 -16.08 12.46 40.19
C ALA A 47 -16.27 11.38 39.11
N GLY A 48 -15.82 11.69 37.91
CA GLY A 48 -15.67 10.75 36.80
C GLY A 48 -14.34 11.03 36.13
N PHE A 49 -13.55 10.00 35.89
CA PHE A 49 -12.25 10.11 35.25
C PHE A 49 -12.28 9.35 33.92
N PRO A 50 -11.80 9.96 32.82
CA PRO A 50 -11.47 9.22 31.61
C PRO A 50 -10.24 8.35 31.84
N GLU A 51 -10.02 7.33 31.02
CA GLU A 51 -8.87 6.45 31.11
C GLU A 51 -7.56 7.24 30.93
N PHE A 52 -7.52 8.19 29.98
CA PHE A 52 -6.37 9.08 29.80
C PHE A 52 -6.76 10.54 29.52
N VAL A 53 -5.99 11.47 30.09
CA VAL A 53 -5.95 12.87 29.67
C VAL A 53 -4.53 13.23 29.24
N ALA A 54 -4.39 13.86 28.08
CA ALA A 54 -3.13 14.29 27.51
C ALA A 54 -3.19 15.75 27.07
N LYS A 55 -2.02 16.34 26.84
CA LYS A 55 -1.89 17.66 26.23
C LYS A 55 -0.88 17.61 25.09
N SER A 56 -1.28 18.15 23.94
CA SER A 56 -0.42 18.29 22.77
C SER A 56 -0.53 19.74 22.28
N LYS A 57 0.51 20.53 22.50
CA LYS A 57 0.49 22.00 22.34
C LYS A 57 -0.71 22.62 23.08
N ASP A 58 -1.59 23.34 22.39
CA ASP A 58 -2.76 24.01 22.97
C ASP A 58 -4.02 23.13 22.99
N PHE A 59 -3.91 21.88 22.54
CA PHE A 59 -5.01 20.94 22.50
C PHE A 59 -4.99 20.01 23.71
N ILE A 60 -6.18 19.81 24.29
CA ILE A 60 -6.39 18.75 25.27
C ILE A 60 -6.86 17.50 24.53
N ILE A 61 -6.30 16.36 24.92
CA ILE A 61 -6.69 15.05 24.43
C ILE A 61 -7.35 14.32 25.60
N VAL A 62 -8.55 13.77 25.38
CA VAL A 62 -9.22 12.91 26.35
C VAL A 62 -9.56 11.59 25.70
N ILE A 63 -9.22 10.48 26.34
CA ILE A 63 -9.39 9.15 25.75
C ILE A 63 -10.30 8.32 26.64
N GLU A 64 -11.28 7.70 25.99
CA GLU A 64 -12.08 6.63 26.56
C GLU A 64 -11.95 5.36 25.75
N ASP A 65 -11.78 4.23 26.43
CA ASP A 65 -11.57 2.96 25.76
C ASP A 65 -12.47 1.80 26.23
N LYS A 66 -12.67 0.81 25.34
CA LYS A 66 -13.46 -0.40 25.62
C LYS A 66 -12.78 -1.64 25.01
N ALA A 67 -12.81 -2.76 25.72
CA ALA A 67 -12.16 -3.99 25.22
C ALA A 67 -12.81 -4.61 23.97
N ASP A 68 -14.10 -4.35 23.71
CA ASP A 68 -14.85 -4.94 22.61
C ASP A 68 -15.08 -3.91 21.49
N THR A 69 -14.70 -4.25 20.25
CA THR A 69 -14.88 -3.38 19.08
C THR A 69 -16.35 -3.08 18.75
N GLU A 70 -17.29 -3.92 19.20
CA GLU A 70 -18.74 -3.65 19.04
C GLU A 70 -19.24 -2.58 20.03
N LYS A 71 -18.42 -2.22 21.03
CA LYS A 71 -18.68 -1.11 21.99
C LYS A 71 -18.02 0.22 21.57
N GLN A 72 -17.80 0.42 20.28
CA GLN A 72 -17.20 1.65 19.77
C GLN A 72 -18.10 2.89 20.01
N ALA A 73 -19.34 2.85 19.51
CA ALA A 73 -20.26 3.99 19.55
C ALA A 73 -21.72 3.53 19.50
N ASN A 74 -22.60 4.32 20.12
CA ASN A 74 -24.05 4.23 19.93
C ASN A 74 -24.59 5.56 19.37
N TYR A 75 -25.41 5.48 18.33
CA TYR A 75 -25.92 6.64 17.59
C TYR A 75 -27.42 6.81 17.80
N GLN A 76 -27.91 8.05 17.80
CA GLN A 76 -29.35 8.36 17.89
C GLN A 76 -30.04 8.27 16.53
N ASP A 77 -29.27 8.50 15.47
CA ASP A 77 -29.73 8.55 14.10
C ASP A 77 -29.26 7.32 13.31
N ASN A 78 -30.01 6.99 12.25
CA ASN A 78 -29.66 5.88 11.36
C ASN A 78 -28.43 6.18 10.50
N GLU A 79 -28.09 7.46 10.29
CA GLU A 79 -26.94 7.89 9.48
C GLU A 79 -25.60 7.83 10.26
N LYS A 80 -25.66 7.54 11.56
CA LYS A 80 -24.50 7.44 12.47
C LYS A 80 -23.68 8.72 12.55
N SER A 81 -24.37 9.86 12.56
CA SER A 81 -23.78 11.18 12.64
C SER A 81 -23.84 11.77 14.05
N ILE A 82 -24.81 11.37 14.87
CA ILE A 82 -25.09 11.94 16.19
C ILE A 82 -24.93 10.86 17.28
N LEU A 83 -23.96 11.05 18.17
CA LEU A 83 -23.74 10.16 19.30
C LEU A 83 -24.85 10.29 20.35
N SER A 84 -25.31 9.15 20.87
CA SER A 84 -26.31 9.14 21.93
C SER A 84 -25.78 9.66 23.26
N SER A 85 -26.53 10.59 23.86
CA SER A 85 -26.25 11.19 25.15
C SER A 85 -26.99 10.52 26.32
N ASP A 86 -27.70 9.41 26.08
CA ASP A 86 -28.33 8.66 27.17
C ASP A 86 -27.26 8.00 28.07
N THR A 87 -27.59 7.89 29.36
CA THR A 87 -26.65 7.41 30.38
C THR A 87 -26.09 6.02 30.07
N LYS A 88 -26.88 5.13 29.47
CA LYS A 88 -26.42 3.78 29.13
C LYS A 88 -25.36 3.84 28.03
N SER A 89 -25.60 4.65 27.00
CA SER A 89 -24.64 4.85 25.90
C SER A 89 -23.32 5.45 26.38
N ILE A 90 -23.36 6.48 27.24
CA ILE A 90 -22.16 7.13 27.79
C ILE A 90 -21.29 6.14 28.58
N ILE A 91 -21.90 5.18 29.27
CA ILE A 91 -21.20 4.17 30.07
C ILE A 91 -20.66 3.03 29.20
N ASP A 92 -21.49 2.54 28.29
CA ASP A 92 -21.22 1.28 27.59
C ASP A 92 -20.33 1.45 26.34
N TYR A 93 -20.21 2.66 25.79
CA TYR A 93 -19.54 2.92 24.51
C TYR A 93 -18.42 3.96 24.60
N ALA A 94 -17.31 3.71 23.89
CA ALA A 94 -16.08 4.50 23.96
C ALA A 94 -16.26 5.95 23.45
N GLU A 95 -16.81 6.13 22.24
CA GLU A 95 -17.01 7.46 21.64
C GLU A 95 -17.96 8.34 22.49
N ASN A 96 -19.02 7.75 23.01
CA ASN A 96 -20.02 8.44 23.85
C ASN A 96 -19.42 8.89 25.19
N GLY A 97 -18.60 8.03 25.82
CA GLY A 97 -17.86 8.35 27.04
C GLY A 97 -16.83 9.47 26.81
N ALA A 98 -16.06 9.39 25.72
CA ALA A 98 -15.05 10.40 25.38
C ALA A 98 -15.68 11.78 25.20
N LEU A 99 -16.79 11.85 24.46
CA LEU A 99 -17.53 13.09 24.21
C LEU A 99 -18.10 13.68 25.51
N HIS A 100 -18.58 12.85 26.43
CA HIS A 100 -19.04 13.30 27.74
C HIS A 100 -17.94 14.05 28.49
N TYR A 101 -16.74 13.49 28.59
CA TYR A 101 -15.63 14.17 29.28
C TYR A 101 -15.12 15.41 28.55
N ALA A 102 -15.03 15.38 27.22
CA ALA A 102 -14.63 16.56 26.46
C ALA A 102 -15.58 17.75 26.70
N ASN A 103 -16.89 17.49 26.72
CA ASN A 103 -17.89 18.52 27.04
C ASN A 103 -17.75 19.08 28.46
N GLU A 104 -17.46 18.23 29.45
CA GLU A 104 -17.23 18.69 30.82
C GLU A 104 -15.98 19.58 30.93
N ILE A 105 -14.89 19.22 30.23
CA ILE A 105 -13.66 20.02 30.17
C ILE A 105 -13.94 21.37 29.51
N ILE A 106 -14.61 21.38 28.36
CA ILE A 106 -14.92 22.63 27.64
C ILE A 106 -15.80 23.56 28.45
N LYS A 107 -16.81 23.03 29.15
CA LYS A 107 -17.73 23.86 29.95
C LYS A 107 -17.05 24.49 31.16
N LYS A 108 -16.10 23.80 31.79
CA LYS A 108 -15.58 24.16 33.12
C LYS A 108 -14.13 24.67 33.12
N THR A 109 -13.46 24.67 31.98
CA THR A 109 -12.05 25.09 31.89
C THR A 109 -11.82 26.16 30.82
N SER A 110 -10.64 26.77 30.83
CA SER A 110 -10.15 27.69 29.81
C SER A 110 -9.83 27.00 28.49
N PHE A 111 -9.68 25.68 28.46
CA PHE A 111 -9.38 24.91 27.25
C PHE A 111 -10.62 24.73 26.37
N LYS A 112 -10.57 25.27 25.16
CA LYS A 112 -11.70 25.25 24.20
C LYS A 112 -11.42 24.46 22.92
N LYS A 113 -10.29 23.75 22.88
CA LYS A 113 -9.90 22.87 21.78
C LYS A 113 -9.59 21.49 22.35
N VAL A 114 -10.55 20.57 22.25
CA VAL A 114 -10.42 19.22 22.81
C VAL A 114 -10.57 18.18 21.71
N PHE A 115 -9.63 17.25 21.62
CA PHE A 115 -9.79 16.01 20.87
C PHE A 115 -10.19 14.88 21.83
N ALA A 116 -11.45 14.45 21.76
CA ALA A 116 -11.93 13.24 22.41
C ALA A 116 -11.63 12.01 21.54
N PHE A 117 -11.20 10.92 22.13
CA PHE A 117 -10.96 9.66 21.44
C PHE A 117 -11.82 8.54 22.00
N GLY A 118 -12.65 7.96 21.15
CA GLY A 118 -13.27 6.67 21.43
C GLY A 118 -12.39 5.56 20.87
N CYS A 119 -11.79 4.77 21.76
CA CYS A 119 -10.92 3.65 21.44
C CYS A 119 -11.62 2.32 21.76
N SER A 120 -11.50 1.32 20.89
CA SER A 120 -11.95 -0.02 21.25
C SER A 120 -11.10 -1.14 20.65
N GLY A 121 -11.08 -2.29 21.34
CA GLY A 121 -10.38 -3.50 20.90
C GLY A 121 -8.99 -3.69 21.54
N ASP A 122 -8.08 -4.30 20.80
CA ASP A 122 -6.72 -4.63 21.24
C ASP A 122 -5.65 -4.24 20.20
N GLU A 123 -4.36 -4.47 20.53
CA GLU A 123 -3.22 -4.10 19.68
C GLU A 123 -3.28 -4.66 18.25
N LYS A 124 -4.01 -5.75 18.02
CA LYS A 124 -4.19 -6.35 16.69
C LYS A 124 -5.51 -5.92 16.06
N HIS A 125 -6.61 -5.92 16.80
CA HIS A 125 -7.94 -5.60 16.31
C HIS A 125 -8.54 -4.43 17.08
N HIS A 126 -8.19 -3.21 16.67
CA HIS A 126 -8.74 -1.98 17.26
C HIS A 126 -9.48 -1.09 16.26
N ARG A 127 -10.17 -0.10 16.85
CA ARG A 127 -10.71 1.08 16.20
C ARG A 127 -10.45 2.31 17.09
N ILE A 128 -9.91 3.38 16.52
CA ILE A 128 -9.65 4.65 17.21
C ILE A 128 -10.34 5.77 16.44
N ARG A 129 -11.29 6.45 17.09
CA ARG A 129 -12.06 7.53 16.48
C ARG A 129 -11.77 8.85 17.20
N PRO A 130 -11.17 9.85 16.52
CA PRO A 130 -11.07 11.20 17.04
C PRO A 130 -12.41 11.94 16.89
N ILE A 131 -12.69 12.80 17.86
CA ILE A 131 -13.84 13.70 17.93
C ILE A 131 -13.29 15.06 18.34
N PHE A 132 -13.35 16.04 17.45
CA PHE A 132 -13.00 17.41 17.84
C PHE A 132 -14.19 18.05 18.53
N VAL A 133 -13.97 18.73 19.65
CA VAL A 133 -15.00 19.39 20.43
C VAL A 133 -14.54 20.81 20.75
N ASP A 134 -15.42 21.78 20.52
CA ASP A 134 -15.23 23.19 20.91
C ASP A 134 -16.46 23.74 21.66
N ASN A 135 -16.51 25.06 21.84
CA ASN A 135 -17.60 25.73 22.56
C ASN A 135 -18.96 25.69 21.83
N LYS A 136 -18.97 25.38 20.53
CA LYS A 136 -20.17 25.43 19.68
C LYS A 136 -20.71 24.04 19.44
N GLU A 137 -19.86 23.13 18.97
CA GLU A 137 -20.27 21.81 18.52
C GLU A 137 -19.12 20.79 18.61
N TYR A 138 -19.43 19.55 18.24
CA TYR A 138 -18.43 18.52 18.02
C TYR A 138 -18.45 18.03 16.59
N LYS A 139 -17.29 17.61 16.10
CA LYS A 139 -17.09 17.03 14.76
C LYS A 139 -16.51 15.63 14.90
N LEU A 140 -17.22 14.61 14.38
CA LEU A 140 -16.68 13.26 14.25
C LEU A 140 -15.65 13.24 13.12
N LEU A 141 -14.42 12.83 13.41
CA LEU A 141 -13.32 12.78 12.44
C LEU A 141 -13.11 11.37 11.92
N GLN A 142 -12.28 11.20 10.88
CA GLN A 142 -12.00 9.87 10.32
C GLN A 142 -11.33 8.94 11.33
N VAL A 143 -11.60 7.63 11.21
CA VAL A 143 -10.93 6.60 12.05
C VAL A 143 -9.45 6.58 11.71
N VAL A 144 -8.62 6.66 12.76
CA VAL A 144 -7.15 6.64 12.71
C VAL A 144 -6.62 5.28 13.17
N GLU A 145 -5.40 4.94 12.75
CA GLU A 145 -4.73 3.69 13.18
C GLU A 145 -3.92 3.89 14.47
N ASN A 146 -3.42 5.10 14.70
CA ASN A 146 -2.59 5.47 15.84
C ASN A 146 -2.73 6.98 16.15
N LEU A 147 -1.90 7.49 17.07
CA LEU A 147 -1.96 8.87 17.55
C LEU A 147 -0.87 9.78 16.95
N GLU A 148 -0.13 9.33 15.93
CA GLU A 148 1.00 10.09 15.33
C GLU A 148 0.56 11.46 14.79
N ASN A 149 -0.64 11.54 14.22
CA ASN A 149 -1.22 12.80 13.72
C ASN A 149 -1.47 13.84 14.83
N PHE A 150 -1.55 13.40 16.09
CA PHE A 150 -1.83 14.23 17.26
C PHE A 150 -0.57 14.50 18.09
N SER A 151 0.60 14.09 17.61
CA SER A 151 1.88 14.47 18.20
C SER A 151 2.07 16.00 18.16
N PRO A 152 2.91 16.57 19.04
CA PRO A 152 3.18 18.01 19.03
C PRO A 152 3.64 18.56 17.67
N ASN A 153 4.28 17.73 16.84
CA ASN A 153 4.75 18.14 15.52
C ASN A 153 3.65 18.17 14.45
N ASN A 154 2.61 17.34 14.60
CA ASN A 154 1.62 17.10 13.53
C ASN A 154 0.23 17.71 13.84
N ILE A 155 -0.10 17.92 15.13
CA ILE A 155 -1.48 18.25 15.56
C ILE A 155 -2.03 19.55 14.95
N ASP A 156 -1.22 20.59 14.79
CA ASP A 156 -1.66 21.87 14.20
C ASP A 156 -2.03 21.72 12.72
N LYS A 157 -1.28 20.88 11.98
CA LYS A 157 -1.57 20.58 10.58
C LYS A 157 -2.88 19.81 10.49
N TYR A 158 -3.02 18.74 11.28
CA TYR A 158 -4.24 17.93 11.33
C TYR A 158 -5.47 18.77 11.70
N TYR A 159 -5.35 19.68 12.68
CA TYR A 159 -6.43 20.58 13.07
C TYR A 159 -6.87 21.51 11.93
N ARG A 160 -5.93 22.20 11.27
CA ARG A 160 -6.26 23.11 10.16
C ARG A 160 -6.93 22.38 9.00
N GLU A 161 -6.42 21.22 8.63
CA GLU A 161 -6.93 20.47 7.48
C GLU A 161 -8.25 19.75 7.77
N GLN A 162 -8.37 19.09 8.92
CA GLN A 162 -9.51 18.19 9.19
C GLN A 162 -10.63 18.85 9.98
N VAL A 163 -10.29 19.82 10.83
CA VAL A 163 -11.28 20.54 11.63
C VAL A 163 -11.71 21.81 10.91
N LEU A 164 -10.75 22.65 10.50
CA LEU A 164 -11.05 23.92 9.82
C LEU A 164 -11.26 23.78 8.30
N GLU A 165 -10.97 22.62 7.72
CA GLU A 165 -11.11 22.34 6.28
C GLU A 165 -10.27 23.28 5.39
N GLU A 166 -9.15 23.75 5.93
CA GLU A 166 -8.18 24.55 5.19
C GLU A 166 -7.47 23.69 4.14
N THR A 167 -7.24 24.25 2.96
CA THR A 167 -6.43 23.57 1.94
C THR A 167 -4.97 23.49 2.41
N PRO A 168 -4.33 22.31 2.37
CA PRO A 168 -2.94 22.17 2.77
C PRO A 168 -2.02 23.13 2.02
N SER A 169 -1.07 23.74 2.72
CA SER A 169 -0.06 24.64 2.14
C SER A 169 0.71 23.98 0.99
N GLU A 170 1.07 22.72 1.18
CA GLU A 170 1.83 21.91 0.24
C GLU A 170 1.04 21.67 -1.05
N THR A 171 -0.29 21.56 -0.96
CA THR A 171 -1.18 21.45 -2.12
C THR A 171 -1.22 22.77 -2.89
N LEU A 172 -1.30 23.91 -2.20
CA LEU A 172 -1.27 25.24 -2.83
C LEU A 172 0.08 25.52 -3.51
N GLU A 173 1.19 25.15 -2.86
CA GLU A 173 2.54 25.25 -3.42
C GLU A 173 2.70 24.35 -4.65
N LEU A 174 2.22 23.10 -4.57
CA LEU A 174 2.24 22.18 -5.71
C LEU A 174 1.42 22.73 -6.88
N GLU A 175 0.24 23.28 -6.64
CA GLU A 175 -0.55 23.93 -7.68
C GLU A 175 0.17 25.11 -8.33
N ASP A 176 0.83 25.95 -7.55
CA ASP A 176 1.61 27.09 -8.08
C ASP A 176 2.80 26.61 -8.92
N ILE A 177 3.54 25.60 -8.46
CA ILE A 177 4.63 24.97 -9.21
C ILE A 177 4.11 24.40 -10.53
N LEU A 178 2.97 23.69 -10.51
CA LEU A 178 2.36 23.13 -11.72
C LEU A 178 1.92 24.21 -12.71
N LYS A 179 1.29 25.30 -12.22
CA LYS A 179 0.92 26.46 -13.05
C LYS A 179 2.15 27.10 -13.69
N LYS A 180 3.23 27.27 -12.93
CA LYS A 180 4.52 27.80 -13.43
C LYS A 180 5.17 26.87 -14.45
N SER A 181 5.18 25.56 -14.17
CA SER A 181 5.70 24.54 -15.07
C SER A 181 4.94 24.50 -16.40
N ALA A 182 3.61 24.54 -16.37
CA ALA A 182 2.78 24.58 -17.57
C ALA A 182 3.07 25.83 -18.42
N LYS A 183 3.18 27.00 -17.79
CA LYS A 183 3.53 28.26 -18.49
C LYS A 183 4.92 28.18 -19.12
N LEU A 184 5.90 27.64 -18.41
CA LEU A 184 7.25 27.44 -18.93
C LEU A 184 7.28 26.42 -20.07
N HIS A 185 6.52 25.33 -19.96
CA HIS A 185 6.36 24.32 -21.02
C HIS A 185 5.87 24.95 -22.32
N GLU A 186 4.79 25.73 -22.25
CA GLU A 186 4.25 26.45 -23.40
C GLU A 186 5.24 27.45 -23.98
N ALA A 187 5.96 28.18 -23.13
CA ALA A 187 6.97 29.13 -23.60
C ALA A 187 8.14 28.41 -24.31
N LEU A 188 8.65 27.31 -23.75
CA LEU A 188 9.71 26.50 -24.35
C LEU A 188 9.28 25.87 -25.68
N ARG A 189 8.00 25.50 -25.80
CA ARG A 189 7.42 24.98 -27.04
C ARG A 189 7.24 26.07 -28.08
N ASN A 190 6.55 27.15 -27.74
CA ASN A 190 6.09 28.15 -28.71
C ASN A 190 7.22 29.09 -29.15
N TYR A 191 8.08 29.51 -28.23
CA TYR A 191 9.19 30.41 -28.53
C TYR A 191 10.49 29.65 -28.81
N GLY A 192 10.73 28.55 -28.10
CA GLY A 192 11.94 27.75 -28.27
C GLY A 192 11.86 26.71 -29.38
N GLN A 193 10.66 26.27 -29.78
CA GLN A 193 10.45 25.14 -30.70
C GLN A 193 11.12 23.84 -30.24
N LEU A 194 11.25 23.67 -28.91
CA LEU A 194 11.96 22.55 -28.32
C LEU A 194 11.11 21.28 -28.26
N GLY A 195 11.73 20.14 -28.55
CA GLY A 195 11.19 18.81 -28.27
C GLY A 195 11.20 18.49 -26.77
N ASP A 196 10.44 17.47 -26.38
CA ASP A 196 10.19 17.20 -24.96
C ASP A 196 11.41 16.70 -24.18
N SER A 197 12.33 16.01 -24.87
CA SER A 197 13.62 15.62 -24.28
C SER A 197 14.60 16.79 -24.17
N GLU A 198 14.37 17.89 -24.87
CA GLU A 198 15.26 19.05 -24.97
C GLU A 198 14.93 20.13 -23.94
N LYS A 199 13.63 20.37 -23.69
CA LYS A 199 13.13 21.31 -22.67
C LYS A 199 13.86 21.20 -21.31
N PRO A 200 14.04 20.01 -20.74
CA PRO A 200 14.70 19.84 -19.44
C PRO A 200 16.20 20.17 -19.48
N LEU A 201 16.87 19.91 -20.61
CA LEU A 201 18.29 20.22 -20.79
C LEU A 201 18.51 21.73 -20.84
N VAL A 202 17.65 22.47 -21.55
CA VAL A 202 17.70 23.94 -21.61
C VAL A 202 17.45 24.55 -20.23
N VAL A 203 16.46 24.06 -19.49
CA VAL A 203 16.19 24.52 -18.12
C VAL A 203 17.38 24.25 -17.20
N SER A 204 17.97 23.05 -17.27
CA SER A 204 19.14 22.68 -16.47
C SER A 204 20.35 23.56 -16.77
N ALA A 205 20.62 23.82 -18.05
CA ALA A 205 21.70 24.69 -18.49
C ALA A 205 21.55 26.13 -17.97
N ILE A 206 20.35 26.69 -18.05
CA ILE A 206 20.06 28.04 -17.54
C ILE A 206 20.28 28.11 -16.03
N LEU A 207 19.76 27.13 -15.27
CA LEU A 207 19.90 27.13 -13.83
C LEU A 207 21.37 26.98 -13.40
N LEU A 208 22.17 26.17 -14.11
CA LEU A 208 23.61 26.07 -13.86
C LEU A 208 24.34 27.37 -14.18
N ALA A 209 23.96 28.07 -15.26
CA ALA A 209 24.52 29.36 -15.59
C ALA A 209 24.20 30.42 -14.52
N LEU A 210 22.97 30.42 -13.98
CA LEU A 210 22.55 31.31 -12.88
C LEU A 210 23.31 31.11 -11.58
N ARG A 211 24.00 29.98 -11.40
CA ARG A 211 24.87 29.69 -10.23
C ARG A 211 26.29 30.22 -10.39
N GLU A 212 26.70 30.64 -11.58
CA GLU A 212 28.01 31.21 -11.78
C GLU A 212 28.01 32.68 -11.37
N ASP A 213 28.82 33.04 -10.37
CA ASP A 213 28.88 34.40 -9.82
C ASP A 213 29.17 35.48 -10.88
N SER A 214 29.90 35.13 -11.95
CA SER A 214 30.22 36.04 -13.05
C SER A 214 29.11 36.17 -14.10
N PHE A 215 28.02 35.40 -14.01
CA PHE A 215 26.95 35.44 -15.00
C PHE A 215 26.01 36.63 -14.77
N ASN A 216 25.91 37.49 -15.78
CA ASN A 216 25.02 38.65 -15.75
C ASN A 216 23.90 38.49 -16.77
N ILE A 217 22.65 38.44 -16.30
CA ILE A 217 21.45 38.27 -17.13
C ILE A 217 21.26 39.45 -18.10
N ASN A 218 21.67 40.66 -17.70
CA ASN A 218 21.58 41.84 -18.56
C ASN A 218 22.52 41.76 -19.78
N SER A 219 23.51 40.85 -19.76
CA SER A 219 24.38 40.61 -20.91
C SER A 219 23.69 39.83 -22.04
N LEU A 220 22.51 39.26 -21.80
CA LEU A 220 21.71 38.60 -22.82
C LEU A 220 20.99 39.66 -23.65
N THR A 221 21.50 39.89 -24.86
CA THR A 221 21.12 41.04 -25.72
C THR A 221 20.67 40.61 -27.10
N GLY A 222 20.80 39.32 -27.46
CA GLY A 222 20.59 38.84 -28.83
C GLY A 222 21.71 39.28 -29.78
N ASP A 223 22.95 39.27 -29.30
CA ASP A 223 24.15 39.58 -30.09
C ASP A 223 24.45 38.44 -31.10
N ASP A 224 24.66 38.77 -32.37
CA ASP A 224 24.91 37.81 -33.45
C ASP A 224 26.33 37.20 -33.40
N LEU A 225 27.32 37.89 -32.82
CA LEU A 225 28.70 37.42 -32.71
C LEU A 225 28.88 36.49 -31.51
N LYS A 226 28.43 36.94 -30.34
CA LYS A 226 28.41 36.12 -29.12
C LYS A 226 26.98 35.98 -28.63
N THR A 227 26.32 34.95 -29.15
CA THR A 227 24.92 34.66 -28.86
C THR A 227 24.64 34.49 -27.37
N ASP A 228 23.39 34.72 -26.99
CA ASP A 228 22.92 34.54 -25.62
C ASP A 228 23.14 33.10 -25.13
N GLY A 229 23.00 32.13 -26.02
CA GLY A 229 23.32 30.72 -25.80
C GLY A 229 24.80 30.48 -25.55
N GLN A 230 25.70 31.13 -26.29
CA GLN A 230 27.14 31.04 -26.02
C GLN A 230 27.48 31.63 -24.64
N LYS A 231 26.86 32.76 -24.25
CA LYS A 231 27.04 33.36 -22.92
C LYS A 231 26.57 32.43 -21.79
N ILE A 232 25.42 31.78 -21.95
CA ILE A 232 24.90 30.78 -21.01
C ILE A 232 25.82 29.56 -20.94
N TYR A 233 26.28 29.07 -22.09
CA TYR A 233 27.19 27.93 -22.17
C TYR A 233 28.55 28.21 -21.50
N ASP A 234 29.11 29.41 -21.68
CA ASP A 234 30.35 29.82 -21.03
C ASP A 234 30.20 29.86 -19.51
N ALA A 235 29.08 30.42 -19.03
CA ALA A 235 28.78 30.51 -17.61
C ALA A 235 28.61 29.12 -16.97
N LEU A 236 27.81 28.24 -17.56
CA LEU A 236 27.62 26.88 -17.02
C LEU A 236 28.92 26.06 -17.10
N SER A 237 29.74 26.23 -18.14
CA SER A 237 31.02 25.52 -18.29
C SER A 237 32.04 25.97 -17.23
N THR A 238 32.06 27.28 -16.95
CA THR A 238 32.84 27.85 -15.85
C THR A 238 32.40 27.28 -14.52
N HIS A 239 31.09 27.25 -14.25
CA HIS A 239 30.54 26.67 -13.03
C HIS A 239 30.92 25.19 -12.87
N MET A 240 30.71 24.38 -13.91
CA MET A 240 31.06 22.96 -13.90
C MET A 240 32.56 22.72 -13.68
N SER A 241 33.42 23.64 -14.13
CA SER A 241 34.86 23.57 -13.88
C SER A 241 35.20 23.81 -12.40
N ARG A 242 34.44 24.67 -11.69
CA ARG A 242 34.59 24.90 -10.25
C ARG A 242 34.16 23.70 -9.41
N VAL A 243 33.19 22.92 -9.88
CA VAL A 243 32.56 21.80 -9.16
C VAL A 243 33.44 20.53 -9.06
N LYS A 244 34.65 20.51 -9.65
CA LYS A 244 35.64 19.40 -9.55
C LYS A 244 35.07 18.01 -9.90
N ILE A 245 34.19 17.93 -10.91
CA ILE A 245 33.68 16.65 -11.44
C ILE A 245 34.85 15.84 -11.98
N LYS A 246 34.99 14.58 -11.54
CA LYS A 246 36.02 13.66 -12.05
C LYS A 246 35.39 12.38 -12.59
N PRO A 247 35.95 11.78 -13.65
CA PRO A 247 37.05 12.28 -14.51
C PRO A 247 36.61 13.40 -15.47
N GLU A 248 37.56 14.15 -16.07
CA GLU A 248 37.25 15.27 -16.98
C GLU A 248 36.39 14.85 -18.18
N THR A 249 36.57 13.62 -18.68
CA THR A 249 35.76 13.03 -19.76
C THR A 249 34.27 12.96 -19.41
N LYS A 250 33.91 12.79 -18.13
CA LYS A 250 32.52 12.84 -17.69
C LYS A 250 31.96 14.26 -17.81
N LYS A 251 32.74 15.28 -17.45
CA LYS A 251 32.34 16.68 -17.57
C LYS A 251 32.09 17.03 -19.03
N GLU A 252 32.96 16.61 -19.94
CA GLU A 252 32.76 16.78 -21.38
C GLU A 252 31.47 16.12 -21.88
N GLN A 253 31.16 14.90 -21.42
CA GLN A 253 29.92 14.19 -21.78
C GLN A 253 28.65 14.93 -21.32
N VAL A 254 28.68 15.53 -20.13
CA VAL A 254 27.55 16.32 -19.62
C VAL A 254 27.43 17.65 -20.36
N LEU A 255 28.55 18.37 -20.55
CA LEU A 255 28.61 19.62 -21.29
C LEU A 255 28.12 19.46 -22.74
N SER A 256 28.40 18.33 -23.38
CA SER A 256 27.96 18.08 -24.76
C SER A 256 26.44 18.04 -24.89
N GLN A 257 25.70 17.63 -23.85
CA GLN A 257 24.23 17.64 -23.88
C GLN A 257 23.64 19.05 -23.82
N PHE A 258 24.41 20.02 -23.30
CA PHE A 258 23.99 21.41 -23.21
C PHE A 258 24.33 22.23 -24.46
N ASN A 259 25.00 21.65 -25.46
CA ASN A 259 25.28 22.34 -26.73
C ASN A 259 24.02 22.89 -27.41
N ILE A 260 22.86 22.28 -27.17
CA ILE A 260 21.57 22.78 -27.65
C ILE A 260 21.33 24.26 -27.34
N VAL A 261 21.80 24.80 -26.20
CA VAL A 261 21.55 26.20 -25.87
C VAL A 261 22.27 27.16 -26.82
N LYS A 262 23.43 26.77 -27.36
CA LYS A 262 24.21 27.59 -28.29
C LYS A 262 23.94 27.26 -29.76
N ASP A 263 23.61 26.00 -30.07
CA ASP A 263 23.48 25.53 -31.45
C ASP A 263 22.04 25.71 -31.98
N HIS A 264 21.04 25.82 -31.12
CA HIS A 264 19.65 25.96 -31.54
C HIS A 264 19.34 27.41 -31.96
N THR A 265 19.08 27.61 -33.25
CA THR A 265 18.92 28.94 -33.85
C THR A 265 17.79 29.75 -33.23
N SER A 266 16.59 29.17 -33.06
CA SER A 266 15.43 29.89 -32.51
C SER A 266 15.67 30.39 -31.08
N LEU A 267 16.50 29.70 -30.28
CA LEU A 267 16.81 30.09 -28.91
C LEU A 267 17.63 31.38 -28.85
N ASN A 268 18.42 31.64 -29.89
CA ASN A 268 19.44 32.68 -29.94
C ASN A 268 19.04 33.91 -30.75
N GLN A 269 17.98 33.81 -31.56
CA GLN A 269 17.46 34.93 -32.35
C GLN A 269 16.39 35.71 -31.58
N VAL A 270 16.33 37.01 -31.80
CA VAL A 270 15.28 37.86 -31.21
C VAL A 270 13.93 37.42 -31.75
N ASN A 271 13.01 37.06 -30.86
CA ASN A 271 11.65 36.72 -31.22
C ASN A 271 10.80 38.00 -31.29
N GLU A 272 10.07 38.19 -32.39
CA GLU A 272 9.26 39.39 -32.64
C GLU A 272 8.23 39.67 -31.54
N GLN A 273 7.61 38.62 -30.98
CA GLN A 273 6.59 38.76 -29.93
C GLN A 273 7.20 39.06 -28.56
N LEU A 274 8.37 38.48 -28.26
CA LEU A 274 9.03 38.67 -26.97
C LEU A 274 9.87 39.95 -26.92
N THR A 275 10.23 40.54 -28.07
CA THR A 275 11.19 41.66 -28.22
C THR A 275 12.59 41.35 -27.62
N LYS A 276 12.87 40.07 -27.41
CA LYS A 276 14.12 39.52 -26.87
C LYS A 276 14.32 38.09 -27.37
N THR A 277 15.50 37.52 -27.14
CA THR A 277 15.72 36.10 -27.41
C THR A 277 14.87 35.22 -26.49
N PRO A 278 14.39 34.05 -26.95
CA PRO A 278 13.72 33.09 -26.08
C PRO A 278 14.55 32.71 -24.86
N LEU A 279 15.88 32.57 -24.99
CA LEU A 279 16.76 32.31 -23.85
C LEU A 279 16.71 33.40 -22.79
N LYS A 280 16.75 34.68 -23.18
CA LYS A 280 16.61 35.78 -22.22
C LYS A 280 15.29 35.71 -21.47
N TYR A 281 14.20 35.43 -22.17
CA TYR A 281 12.88 35.24 -21.56
C TYR A 281 12.87 34.06 -20.57
N PHE A 282 13.42 32.91 -20.94
CA PHE A 282 13.49 31.73 -20.07
C PHE A 282 14.34 31.99 -18.82
N VAL A 283 15.47 32.70 -18.96
CA VAL A 283 16.34 33.08 -17.85
C VAL A 283 15.62 34.00 -16.87
N GLU A 284 14.97 35.07 -17.35
CA GLU A 284 14.17 35.98 -16.51
C GLU A 284 13.03 35.23 -15.80
N TYR A 285 12.37 34.30 -16.51
CA TYR A 285 11.29 33.50 -15.94
C TYR A 285 11.79 32.57 -14.84
N LEU A 286 12.86 31.81 -15.09
CA LEU A 286 13.42 30.87 -14.13
C LEU A 286 13.99 31.58 -12.90
N GLN A 287 14.69 32.70 -13.09
CA GLN A 287 15.20 33.50 -11.98
C GLN A 287 14.06 34.01 -11.08
N LYS A 288 12.98 34.54 -11.67
CA LYS A 288 11.87 35.11 -10.92
C LYS A 288 11.00 34.06 -10.22
N ASN A 289 10.76 32.91 -10.85
CA ASN A 289 9.70 32.00 -10.43
C ASN A 289 10.17 30.66 -9.85
N VAL A 290 11.43 30.27 -10.08
CA VAL A 290 11.91 28.90 -9.82
C VAL A 290 13.25 28.85 -9.07
N TYR A 291 14.15 29.80 -9.31
CA TYR A 291 15.53 29.74 -8.82
C TYR A 291 15.64 29.68 -7.30
N SER A 292 14.88 30.49 -6.55
CA SER A 292 14.90 30.48 -5.08
C SER A 292 14.52 29.11 -4.51
N THR A 293 13.46 28.49 -5.04
CA THR A 293 12.97 27.17 -4.61
C THR A 293 13.97 26.04 -4.87
N ILE A 294 14.78 26.14 -5.92
CA ILE A 294 15.80 25.11 -6.26
C ILE A 294 17.06 25.26 -5.40
N VAL A 295 17.46 26.49 -5.07
CA VAL A 295 18.70 26.80 -4.35
C VAL A 295 18.57 26.60 -2.85
N GLU A 296 17.35 26.71 -2.29
CA GLU A 296 17.07 26.22 -0.95
C GLU A 296 17.36 24.71 -0.92
N ASN A 297 18.19 24.23 0.02
CA ASN A 297 18.60 22.83 0.17
C ASN A 297 17.43 21.91 0.58
N SER A 298 16.37 21.87 -0.22
CA SER A 298 15.19 21.03 -0.06
C SER A 298 15.51 19.59 -0.50
N PRO A 299 14.91 18.56 0.12
CA PRO A 299 14.99 17.18 -0.38
C PRO A 299 14.28 16.98 -1.73
N GLU A 300 13.44 17.93 -2.16
CA GLU A 300 12.55 17.75 -3.31
C GLU A 300 13.27 17.77 -4.66
N ASP A 301 12.99 16.81 -5.55
CA ASP A 301 13.53 16.78 -6.91
C ASP A 301 12.74 17.74 -7.84
N VAL A 302 12.91 19.05 -7.65
CA VAL A 302 12.22 20.09 -8.42
C VAL A 302 12.49 19.96 -9.93
N LEU A 303 13.75 19.69 -10.31
CA LEU A 303 14.16 19.52 -11.70
C LEU A 303 13.57 18.25 -12.33
N GLY A 304 13.53 17.15 -11.58
CA GLY A 304 12.81 15.94 -11.98
C GLY A 304 11.31 16.18 -12.11
N ARG A 305 10.69 16.97 -11.22
CA ARG A 305 9.28 17.35 -11.37
C ARG A 305 9.03 18.13 -12.66
N PHE A 306 9.84 19.14 -12.98
CA PHE A 306 9.75 19.83 -14.27
C PHE A 306 9.89 18.85 -15.45
N TYR A 307 10.86 17.94 -15.39
CA TYR A 307 11.03 16.88 -16.39
C TYR A 307 9.74 16.06 -16.55
N GLY A 308 9.19 15.53 -15.45
CA GLY A 308 7.98 14.73 -15.45
C GLY A 308 6.77 15.47 -16.01
N GLU A 309 6.61 16.73 -15.64
CA GLU A 309 5.56 17.60 -16.14
C GLU A 309 5.70 17.85 -17.65
N PHE A 310 6.90 18.14 -18.13
CA PHE A 310 7.12 18.36 -19.56
C PHE A 310 6.80 17.12 -20.39
N ILE A 311 7.05 15.92 -19.87
CA ILE A 311 6.66 14.67 -20.52
C ILE A 311 5.15 14.44 -20.44
N ARG A 312 4.50 14.79 -19.31
CA ARG A 312 3.05 14.62 -19.11
C ARG A 312 2.20 15.45 -20.08
N TYR A 313 2.59 16.69 -20.37
CA TYR A 313 1.83 17.60 -21.24
C TYR A 313 1.89 17.23 -22.74
N SER A 314 2.81 16.36 -23.14
CA SER A 314 3.07 16.07 -24.55
C SER A 314 2.04 15.16 -25.23
N GLY A 315 1.03 14.69 -24.50
CA GLY A 315 -0.09 13.93 -25.06
C GLY A 315 0.26 12.57 -25.67
N GLY A 316 1.54 12.17 -25.67
CA GLY A 316 1.95 10.80 -25.88
C GLY A 316 1.77 10.04 -24.58
N ASP A 317 1.29 8.79 -24.66
CA ASP A 317 1.36 7.88 -23.52
C ASP A 317 2.77 7.98 -22.94
N GLY A 318 2.91 8.43 -21.68
CA GLY A 318 4.21 8.46 -20.98
C GLY A 318 4.93 7.10 -20.98
N GLN A 319 4.24 6.05 -21.45
CA GLN A 319 4.75 4.76 -21.87
C GLN A 319 5.81 4.80 -22.99
N THR A 320 5.78 5.76 -23.92
CA THR A 320 6.68 5.76 -25.10
C THR A 320 8.16 5.94 -24.76
N LEU A 321 8.50 6.55 -23.61
CA LEU A 321 9.88 6.71 -23.15
C LEU A 321 10.24 5.81 -21.96
N GLY A 322 9.29 5.09 -21.36
CA GLY A 322 9.52 4.16 -20.24
C GLY A 322 10.09 4.79 -18.97
N VAL A 323 9.93 6.11 -18.78
CA VAL A 323 10.51 6.85 -17.64
C VAL A 323 9.43 7.06 -16.59
N VAL A 324 9.57 6.38 -15.46
CA VAL A 324 8.68 6.53 -14.33
C VAL A 324 9.45 7.23 -13.22
N LEU A 325 9.16 8.51 -12.99
CA LEU A 325 9.74 9.24 -11.86
C LEU A 325 9.17 8.71 -10.56
N THR A 326 10.05 8.42 -9.60
CA THR A 326 9.64 7.91 -8.30
C THR A 326 9.19 9.07 -7.39
N PRO A 327 7.96 9.04 -6.85
CA PRO A 327 7.50 10.06 -5.92
C PRO A 327 8.38 10.18 -4.68
N SER A 328 8.50 11.39 -4.12
CA SER A 328 9.35 11.69 -2.95
C SER A 328 9.01 10.79 -1.76
N HIS A 329 7.71 10.60 -1.45
CA HIS A 329 7.27 9.78 -0.33
C HIS A 329 7.74 8.31 -0.44
N ILE A 330 7.91 7.77 -1.65
CA ILE A 330 8.48 6.44 -1.89
C ILE A 330 10.01 6.45 -1.69
N THR A 331 10.71 7.45 -2.22
CA THR A 331 12.17 7.55 -2.02
C THR A 331 12.55 7.72 -0.55
N GLU A 332 11.73 8.45 0.22
CA GLU A 332 11.91 8.57 1.67
C GLU A 332 11.62 7.24 2.37
N LEU A 333 10.53 6.57 1.99
CA LEU A 333 10.15 5.29 2.54
C LEU A 333 11.24 4.24 2.35
N PHE A 334 11.91 4.20 1.19
CA PHE A 334 13.07 3.31 0.99
C PHE A 334 14.15 3.50 2.06
N CYS A 335 14.47 4.76 2.35
CA CYS A 335 15.48 5.08 3.33
C CYS A 335 15.02 4.80 4.76
N ASP A 336 13.71 4.90 5.05
CA ASP A 336 13.12 4.53 6.36
C ASP A 336 13.10 3.02 6.58
N LEU A 337 12.71 2.23 5.57
CA LEU A 337 12.56 0.77 5.65
C LEU A 337 13.85 0.02 6.00
N ILE A 338 15.00 0.62 5.72
CA ILE A 338 16.33 0.06 5.99
C ILE A 338 17.10 0.81 7.06
N GLU A 339 16.51 1.83 7.70
CA GLU A 339 17.16 2.71 8.67
C GLU A 339 18.52 3.23 8.14
N LEU A 340 18.48 3.97 7.02
CA LEU A 340 19.68 4.47 6.33
C LEU A 340 20.58 5.31 7.27
N LYS A 341 21.87 4.95 7.32
CA LYS A 341 22.86 5.56 8.24
C LYS A 341 23.86 6.45 7.49
N PRO A 342 24.45 7.47 8.14
CA PRO A 342 25.53 8.28 7.57
C PRO A 342 26.75 7.48 7.08
N SER A 343 26.98 6.29 7.65
CA SER A 343 28.09 5.40 7.30
C SER A 343 27.85 4.55 6.05
N ASP A 344 26.63 4.53 5.52
CA ASP A 344 26.26 3.72 4.37
C ASP A 344 26.82 4.25 3.05
N THR A 345 27.05 3.36 2.10
CA THR A 345 27.39 3.70 0.71
C THR A 345 26.24 3.25 -0.18
N VAL A 346 25.52 4.22 -0.74
CA VAL A 346 24.28 4.04 -1.49
C VAL A 346 24.57 3.96 -2.98
N PHE A 347 23.98 2.96 -3.63
CA PHE A 347 24.09 2.73 -5.06
C PHE A 347 22.72 2.60 -5.71
N ASP A 348 22.49 3.39 -6.76
CA ASP A 348 21.31 3.29 -7.63
C ASP A 348 21.73 2.99 -9.08
N PRO A 349 21.59 1.75 -9.55
CA PRO A 349 22.03 1.36 -10.89
C PRO A 349 21.11 1.83 -12.01
N CYS A 350 19.96 2.45 -11.70
CA CYS A 350 18.98 2.95 -12.65
C CYS A 350 18.49 4.34 -12.19
N CYS A 351 19.44 5.26 -11.98
CA CYS A 351 19.19 6.42 -11.13
C CYS A 351 18.25 7.48 -11.74
N GLY A 352 17.98 7.45 -13.04
CA GLY A 352 17.06 8.41 -13.68
C GLY A 352 17.52 9.84 -13.46
N THR A 353 16.71 10.67 -12.78
CA THR A 353 17.04 12.05 -12.37
C THR A 353 17.78 12.16 -11.03
N GLY A 354 18.06 11.03 -10.37
CA GLY A 354 18.79 10.96 -9.11
C GLY A 354 17.90 11.02 -7.86
N GLY A 355 16.57 10.87 -7.97
CA GLY A 355 15.63 11.02 -6.85
C GLY A 355 15.99 10.22 -5.59
N PHE A 356 16.33 8.92 -5.73
CA PHE A 356 16.77 8.11 -4.58
C PHE A 356 18.09 8.60 -3.98
N LEU A 357 19.04 8.99 -4.82
CA LEU A 357 20.37 9.46 -4.41
C LEU A 357 20.28 10.79 -3.64
N ILE A 358 19.43 11.69 -4.11
CA ILE A 358 19.13 12.96 -3.46
C ILE A 358 18.52 12.73 -2.07
N THR A 359 17.46 11.93 -2.00
CA THR A 359 16.76 11.65 -0.73
C THR A 359 17.68 10.95 0.26
N ALA A 360 18.48 9.98 -0.21
CA ALA A 360 19.47 9.29 0.61
C ALA A 360 20.51 10.26 1.17
N MET A 361 21.11 11.10 0.32
CA MET A 361 22.11 12.09 0.73
C MET A 361 21.53 13.04 1.78
N HIS A 362 20.34 13.60 1.54
CA HIS A 362 19.69 14.51 2.47
C HIS A 362 19.43 13.84 3.83
N LYS A 363 18.93 12.60 3.81
CA LYS A 363 18.65 11.85 5.05
C LYS A 363 19.91 11.50 5.83
N MET A 364 20.99 11.14 5.13
CA MET A 364 22.28 10.89 5.75
C MET A 364 22.84 12.18 6.38
N LEU A 365 22.81 13.31 5.67
CA LEU A 365 23.29 14.60 6.17
C LEU A 365 22.51 15.09 7.40
N LYS A 366 21.19 14.88 7.45
CA LYS A 366 20.35 15.24 8.61
C LYS A 366 20.75 14.49 9.89
N GLN A 367 21.30 13.27 9.75
CA GLN A 367 21.74 12.43 10.87
C GLN A 367 23.24 12.52 11.14
N ALA A 368 24.01 13.12 10.22
CA ALA A 368 25.46 13.13 10.24
C ALA A 368 26.02 14.18 11.20
N LYS A 369 27.19 13.88 11.75
CA LYS A 369 28.05 14.88 12.39
C LYS A 369 28.66 15.78 11.30
N PRO A 370 29.02 17.04 11.61
CA PRO A 370 29.65 17.94 10.64
C PRO A 370 30.90 17.35 9.94
N SER A 371 31.67 16.51 10.64
CA SER A 371 32.86 15.84 10.09
C SER A 371 32.55 14.78 9.02
N GLU A 372 31.33 14.24 8.99
CA GLU A 372 30.92 13.19 8.05
C GLU A 372 30.35 13.78 6.76
N ALA A 373 29.89 15.03 6.79
CA ALA A 373 29.18 15.67 5.68
C ALA A 373 29.97 15.70 4.36
N TYR A 374 31.28 15.95 4.43
CA TYR A 374 32.15 15.93 3.25
C TYR A 374 32.20 14.53 2.62
N ASN A 375 32.45 13.50 3.43
CA ASN A 375 32.57 12.12 2.95
C ASN A 375 31.24 11.60 2.38
N ILE A 376 30.11 11.97 2.99
CA ILE A 376 28.78 11.61 2.48
C ILE A 376 28.59 12.13 1.06
N LYS A 377 28.83 13.43 0.86
CA LYS A 377 28.70 14.09 -0.44
C LYS A 377 29.67 13.48 -1.46
N ALA A 378 30.95 13.40 -1.08
CA ALA A 378 32.01 13.03 -2.00
C ALA A 378 32.00 11.55 -2.40
N ASP A 379 31.77 10.63 -1.45
CA ASP A 379 32.15 9.22 -1.62
C ASP A 379 31.03 8.21 -1.29
N ARG A 380 29.85 8.64 -0.82
CA ARG A 380 28.79 7.71 -0.38
C ARG A 380 27.61 7.56 -1.31
N ILE A 381 27.51 8.38 -2.36
CA ILE A 381 26.36 8.40 -3.26
C ILE A 381 26.82 8.07 -4.67
N HIS A 382 26.32 6.97 -5.23
CA HIS A 382 26.76 6.39 -6.50
C HIS A 382 25.58 5.99 -7.38
N GLY A 383 25.72 6.09 -8.70
CA GLY A 383 24.65 5.61 -9.59
C GLY A 383 25.05 5.39 -11.04
N ILE A 384 24.18 4.70 -11.78
CA ILE A 384 24.34 4.43 -13.21
C ILE A 384 23.06 4.88 -13.94
N GLU A 385 23.24 5.51 -15.09
CA GLU A 385 22.15 5.86 -16.01
C GLU A 385 22.59 5.64 -17.46
N ILE A 386 21.78 4.95 -18.25
CA ILE A 386 22.14 4.59 -19.63
C ILE A 386 21.93 5.74 -20.62
N ARG A 387 20.94 6.61 -20.38
CA ARG A 387 20.57 7.70 -21.29
C ARG A 387 21.34 8.98 -21.00
N GLY A 388 21.98 9.55 -22.02
CA GLY A 388 22.84 10.73 -21.88
C GLY A 388 22.13 11.99 -21.36
N ASN A 389 20.89 12.21 -21.80
CA ASN A 389 20.07 13.34 -21.34
C ASN A 389 19.71 13.21 -19.85
N MET A 390 19.25 12.03 -19.41
CA MET A 390 18.93 11.78 -18.00
C MET A 390 20.16 11.85 -17.11
N PHE A 391 21.25 11.25 -17.55
CA PHE A 391 22.53 11.29 -16.86
C PHE A 391 22.98 12.74 -16.59
N SER A 392 22.77 13.63 -17.56
CA SER A 392 23.12 15.05 -17.42
C SER A 392 22.19 15.79 -16.47
N ILE A 393 20.89 15.47 -16.47
CA ILE A 393 19.92 16.00 -15.51
C ILE A 393 20.25 15.51 -14.10
N ALA A 394 20.49 14.21 -13.89
CA ALA A 394 20.88 13.67 -12.59
C ALA A 394 22.19 14.27 -12.08
N THR A 395 23.20 14.39 -12.95
CA THR A 395 24.46 15.04 -12.58
C THR A 395 24.22 16.47 -12.14
N THR A 396 23.41 17.22 -12.88
CA THR A 396 23.04 18.60 -12.55
C THR A 396 22.28 18.69 -11.21
N ASN A 397 21.29 17.82 -11.00
CA ASN A 397 20.52 17.74 -9.76
C ASN A 397 21.40 17.51 -8.54
N MET A 398 22.35 16.58 -8.65
CA MET A 398 23.28 16.28 -7.56
C MET A 398 24.23 17.46 -7.28
N ILE A 399 24.69 18.15 -8.34
CA ILE A 399 25.53 19.36 -8.22
C ILE A 399 24.80 20.48 -7.49
N PHE A 400 23.53 20.71 -7.79
CA PHE A 400 22.71 21.71 -7.08
C PHE A 400 22.66 21.48 -5.58
N ARG A 401 22.77 20.23 -5.14
CA ARG A 401 22.79 19.82 -3.72
C ARG A 401 24.20 19.70 -3.14
N GLY A 402 25.21 20.02 -3.92
CA GLY A 402 26.61 20.08 -3.52
C GLY A 402 27.21 18.72 -3.21
N ASP A 403 26.89 17.69 -3.99
CA ASP A 403 27.49 16.35 -3.90
C ASP A 403 29.01 16.36 -4.15
N GLY A 404 29.52 17.32 -4.92
CA GLY A 404 30.95 17.68 -4.97
C GLY A 404 31.86 16.77 -5.78
N LYS A 405 31.44 15.56 -6.16
CA LYS A 405 32.19 14.69 -7.09
C LYS A 405 31.33 14.01 -8.15
N SER A 406 30.02 13.87 -7.93
CA SER A 406 29.09 13.12 -8.76
C SER A 406 29.64 11.74 -9.13
N ASN A 407 29.45 10.74 -8.27
CA ASN A 407 29.82 9.35 -8.60
C ASN A 407 28.77 8.67 -9.49
N LEU A 408 28.25 9.41 -10.49
CA LEU A 408 27.34 8.89 -11.51
C LEU A 408 28.12 8.44 -12.74
N ILE A 409 27.71 7.33 -13.36
CA ILE A 409 28.36 6.78 -14.55
C ILE A 409 27.32 6.61 -15.67
N LYS A 410 27.62 7.09 -16.88
CA LYS A 410 26.80 6.83 -18.06
C LYS A 410 27.13 5.46 -18.66
N ASN A 411 26.39 4.42 -18.31
CA ASN A 411 26.65 3.07 -18.82
C ASN A 411 25.41 2.17 -18.78
N ASP A 412 25.53 0.99 -19.39
CA ASP A 412 24.53 -0.07 -19.32
C ASP A 412 24.80 -0.94 -18.07
N PHE A 413 23.90 -0.87 -17.09
CA PHE A 413 24.04 -1.58 -15.81
C PHE A 413 24.18 -3.09 -15.98
N LEU A 414 23.35 -3.71 -16.83
CA LEU A 414 23.36 -5.17 -16.99
C LEU A 414 24.62 -5.68 -17.70
N LYS A 415 25.37 -4.81 -18.37
CA LYS A 415 26.68 -5.12 -18.97
C LYS A 415 27.85 -4.95 -18.01
N GLN A 416 27.63 -4.39 -16.82
CA GLN A 416 28.69 -4.29 -15.83
C GLN A 416 28.98 -5.65 -15.21
N GLU A 417 30.24 -5.92 -14.89
CA GLU A 417 30.60 -7.13 -14.17
C GLU A 417 30.26 -6.97 -12.68
N THR A 418 29.40 -7.82 -12.15
CA THR A 418 28.99 -7.77 -10.73
C THR A 418 30.16 -7.80 -9.76
N LYS A 419 31.26 -8.50 -10.11
CA LYS A 419 32.50 -8.52 -9.33
C LYS A 419 33.11 -7.12 -9.17
N LYS A 420 33.17 -6.33 -10.26
CA LYS A 420 33.67 -4.95 -10.24
C LYS A 420 32.74 -4.01 -9.48
N ILE A 421 31.42 -4.23 -9.57
CA ILE A 421 30.45 -3.48 -8.76
C ILE A 421 30.73 -3.73 -7.27
N ARG A 422 30.89 -5.00 -6.89
CA ARG A 422 31.11 -5.45 -5.51
C ARG A 422 32.40 -4.91 -4.89
N GLU A 423 33.44 -4.67 -5.70
CA GLU A 423 34.68 -4.02 -5.25
C GLU A 423 34.46 -2.60 -4.67
N ASN A 424 33.37 -1.92 -5.04
CA ASN A 424 33.01 -0.61 -4.47
C ASN A 424 32.36 -0.69 -3.08
N ASN A 425 32.05 -1.90 -2.61
CA ASN A 425 31.51 -2.16 -1.27
C ASN A 425 30.23 -1.35 -0.94
N TYR A 426 29.28 -1.33 -1.87
CA TYR A 426 27.98 -0.69 -1.68
C TYR A 426 27.15 -1.44 -0.63
N THR A 427 26.87 -0.79 0.51
CA THR A 427 26.10 -1.38 1.62
C THR A 427 24.60 -1.27 1.42
N VAL A 428 24.15 -0.38 0.52
CA VAL A 428 22.74 -0.14 0.22
C VAL A 428 22.52 -0.05 -1.28
N GLY A 429 21.55 -0.81 -1.79
CA GLY A 429 21.07 -0.73 -3.18
C GLY A 429 19.64 -0.22 -3.24
N PHE A 430 19.40 0.86 -3.98
CA PHE A 430 18.06 1.35 -4.29
C PHE A 430 17.82 1.24 -5.79
N MET A 431 16.61 0.84 -6.23
CA MET A 431 16.36 0.73 -7.66
C MET A 431 14.87 0.85 -8.02
N ASN A 432 14.61 1.63 -9.06
CA ASN A 432 13.38 1.58 -9.87
C ASN A 432 13.80 1.26 -11.32
N PRO A 433 13.85 -0.03 -11.71
CA PRO A 433 14.32 -0.43 -13.04
C PRO A 433 13.28 -0.06 -14.12
N PRO A 434 13.65 0.00 -15.40
CA PRO A 434 12.68 0.21 -16.48
C PRO A 434 11.68 -0.96 -16.55
N TYR A 435 10.39 -0.64 -16.62
CA TYR A 435 9.33 -1.66 -16.61
C TYR A 435 9.07 -2.27 -17.98
N SER A 436 8.64 -3.54 -17.99
CA SER A 436 8.10 -4.27 -19.15
C SER A 436 9.01 -4.31 -20.39
N GLN A 437 10.33 -4.30 -20.19
CA GLN A 437 11.31 -4.37 -21.28
C GLN A 437 11.43 -5.78 -21.89
N SER A 438 11.08 -6.82 -21.13
CA SER A 438 11.01 -8.20 -21.61
C SER A 438 9.70 -8.44 -22.38
N LYS A 439 9.76 -8.41 -23.71
CA LYS A 439 8.62 -8.68 -24.63
C LYS A 439 8.64 -10.09 -25.25
N GLY A 440 9.73 -10.83 -25.11
CA GLY A 440 9.92 -12.15 -25.70
C GLY A 440 11.16 -12.86 -25.16
N LYS A 441 11.56 -13.96 -25.81
CA LYS A 441 12.73 -14.75 -25.37
C LYS A 441 14.04 -13.96 -25.48
N ASP A 442 14.23 -13.20 -26.55
CA ASP A 442 15.48 -12.46 -26.80
C ASP A 442 15.68 -11.30 -25.82
N THR A 443 14.58 -10.74 -25.30
CA THR A 443 14.58 -9.64 -24.32
C THR A 443 14.33 -10.12 -22.89
N ALA A 444 14.30 -11.43 -22.64
CA ALA A 444 14.02 -11.98 -21.31
C ALA A 444 15.02 -11.53 -20.23
N HIS A 445 16.28 -11.27 -20.63
CA HIS A 445 17.33 -10.75 -19.76
C HIS A 445 17.06 -9.32 -19.27
N LEU A 446 16.14 -8.58 -19.92
CA LEU A 446 15.73 -7.23 -19.55
C LEU A 446 14.54 -7.22 -18.57
N SER A 447 14.12 -8.38 -18.04
CA SER A 447 13.07 -8.42 -17.02
C SER A 447 13.55 -7.84 -15.68
N GLU A 448 12.64 -7.25 -14.92
CA GLU A 448 12.97 -6.55 -13.67
C GLU A 448 13.61 -7.50 -12.64
N ILE A 449 13.25 -8.78 -12.64
CA ILE A 449 13.85 -9.77 -11.73
C ILE A 449 15.34 -10.03 -12.04
N ASN A 450 15.77 -9.87 -13.30
CA ASN A 450 17.19 -9.94 -13.67
C ASN A 450 17.97 -8.73 -13.15
N PHE A 451 17.40 -7.52 -13.24
CA PHE A 451 17.97 -6.32 -12.62
C PHE A 451 18.14 -6.52 -11.10
N ILE A 452 17.13 -7.06 -10.42
CA ILE A 452 17.18 -7.34 -8.98
C ILE A 452 18.32 -8.31 -8.66
N LYS A 453 18.39 -9.44 -9.36
CA LYS A 453 19.46 -10.43 -9.14
C LYS A 453 20.83 -9.82 -9.40
N HIS A 454 21.00 -9.05 -10.49
CA HIS A 454 22.27 -8.44 -10.84
C HIS A 454 22.73 -7.41 -9.79
N LEU A 455 21.81 -6.59 -9.28
CA LEU A 455 22.10 -5.67 -8.18
C LEU A 455 22.52 -6.44 -6.93
N LEU A 456 21.74 -7.45 -6.53
CA LEU A 456 22.06 -8.27 -5.35
C LEU A 456 23.42 -8.98 -5.44
N ASP A 457 23.79 -9.50 -6.60
CA ASP A 457 25.08 -10.14 -6.85
C ASP A 457 26.26 -9.14 -6.81
N GLY A 458 26.00 -7.83 -6.99
CA GLY A 458 27.00 -6.76 -7.03
C GLY A 458 27.10 -5.92 -5.74
N LEU A 459 26.23 -6.13 -4.75
CA LEU A 459 26.28 -5.42 -3.48
C LEU A 459 27.34 -5.99 -2.52
N ALA A 460 27.65 -5.26 -1.46
CA ALA A 460 28.47 -5.75 -0.35
C ALA A 460 27.82 -6.91 0.39
N ASP A 461 28.62 -7.64 1.17
CA ASP A 461 28.10 -8.69 2.06
C ASP A 461 27.11 -8.10 3.07
N GLU A 462 25.97 -8.78 3.25
CA GLU A 462 24.83 -8.30 4.01
C GLU A 462 24.27 -6.93 3.57
N GLY A 463 24.55 -6.51 2.33
CA GLY A 463 24.03 -5.27 1.75
C GLY A 463 22.48 -5.26 1.73
N ARG A 464 21.89 -4.12 2.08
CA ARG A 464 20.44 -3.94 2.15
C ARG A 464 19.93 -3.41 0.81
N CYS A 465 19.07 -4.16 0.14
CA CYS A 465 18.54 -3.81 -1.18
C CYS A 465 17.05 -3.53 -1.08
N VAL A 466 16.61 -2.38 -1.61
CA VAL A 466 15.20 -2.00 -1.71
C VAL A 466 14.90 -1.67 -3.17
N VAL A 467 13.89 -2.32 -3.73
CA VAL A 467 13.52 -2.16 -5.15
C VAL A 467 12.03 -1.91 -5.29
N ILE A 468 11.63 -1.06 -6.23
CA ILE A 468 10.23 -0.84 -6.59
C ILE A 468 10.00 -1.39 -7.99
N VAL A 469 9.04 -2.30 -8.12
CA VAL A 469 8.77 -3.02 -9.38
C VAL A 469 7.27 -3.32 -9.52
N PRO A 470 6.79 -3.67 -10.72
CA PRO A 470 5.42 -4.14 -10.89
C PRO A 470 5.18 -5.41 -10.05
N GLN A 471 3.99 -5.56 -9.47
CA GLN A 471 3.64 -6.75 -8.68
C GLN A 471 3.86 -8.07 -9.46
N SER A 472 3.73 -8.04 -10.79
CA SER A 472 3.97 -9.19 -11.65
C SER A 472 5.37 -9.78 -11.55
N THR A 473 6.38 -8.97 -11.23
CA THR A 473 7.77 -9.40 -11.03
C THR A 473 7.88 -10.35 -9.84
N MET A 474 7.05 -10.15 -8.80
CA MET A 474 7.06 -10.94 -7.57
C MET A 474 6.24 -12.24 -7.66
N VAL A 475 5.42 -12.38 -8.70
CA VAL A 475 4.60 -13.59 -8.95
C VAL A 475 5.46 -14.75 -9.47
N GLY A 476 6.42 -14.49 -10.36
CA GLY A 476 7.14 -15.53 -11.10
C GLY A 476 6.25 -16.17 -12.17
N LYS A 477 5.82 -15.36 -13.16
CA LYS A 477 4.85 -15.77 -14.20
C LYS A 477 5.44 -16.82 -15.15
N SER A 478 6.72 -16.72 -15.46
CA SER A 478 7.41 -17.63 -16.37
C SER A 478 8.22 -18.71 -15.65
N LYS A 479 8.60 -19.78 -16.35
CA LYS A 479 9.55 -20.79 -15.81
C LYS A 479 10.92 -20.17 -15.51
N GLU A 480 11.35 -19.18 -16.30
CA GLU A 480 12.63 -18.50 -16.10
C GLU A 480 12.57 -17.60 -14.86
N ASP A 481 11.48 -16.85 -14.66
CA ASP A 481 11.32 -16.00 -13.47
C ASP A 481 11.39 -16.85 -12.19
N LYS A 482 10.73 -18.02 -12.17
CA LYS A 482 10.77 -18.94 -11.04
C LYS A 482 12.18 -19.47 -10.77
N LYS A 483 12.94 -19.74 -11.83
CA LYS A 483 14.34 -20.16 -11.72
C LYS A 483 15.21 -19.02 -11.16
N ILE A 484 15.03 -17.78 -11.61
CA ILE A 484 15.75 -16.62 -11.09
C ILE A 484 15.39 -16.37 -9.62
N LYS A 485 14.11 -16.44 -9.25
CA LYS A 485 13.66 -16.35 -7.85
C LYS A 485 14.36 -17.40 -6.97
N LYS A 486 14.46 -18.65 -7.44
CA LYS A 486 15.19 -19.70 -6.73
C LYS A 486 16.67 -19.35 -6.57
N GLN A 487 17.34 -18.89 -7.62
CA GLN A 487 18.74 -18.44 -7.56
C GLN A 487 18.94 -17.27 -6.60
N ILE A 488 17.99 -16.34 -6.54
CA ILE A 488 18.00 -15.25 -5.57
C ILE A 488 17.99 -15.83 -4.15
N LEU A 489 17.07 -16.75 -3.83
CA LEU A 489 17.00 -17.36 -2.50
C LEU A 489 18.21 -18.22 -2.14
N GLU A 490 18.90 -18.80 -3.12
CA GLU A 490 20.12 -19.59 -2.88
C GLU A 490 21.30 -18.74 -2.37
N LYS A 491 21.34 -17.44 -2.70
CA LYS A 491 22.46 -16.54 -2.38
C LYS A 491 22.08 -15.32 -1.54
N HIS A 492 20.82 -14.95 -1.52
CA HIS A 492 20.29 -13.74 -0.92
C HIS A 492 19.01 -14.06 -0.14
N THR A 493 18.61 -13.15 0.74
CA THR A 493 17.46 -13.32 1.61
C THR A 493 16.39 -12.30 1.25
N LEU A 494 15.18 -12.76 0.93
CA LEU A 494 14.01 -11.88 0.93
C LEU A 494 13.63 -11.53 2.38
N GLU A 495 13.51 -10.24 2.69
CA GLU A 495 13.02 -9.75 3.99
C GLU A 495 11.51 -9.53 3.96
N GLY A 496 10.98 -9.08 2.83
CA GLY A 496 9.54 -8.89 2.64
C GLY A 496 9.18 -8.11 1.39
N VAL A 497 7.87 -7.99 1.15
CA VAL A 497 7.29 -7.25 0.03
C VAL A 497 6.12 -6.40 0.51
N ILE A 498 6.08 -5.14 0.10
CA ILE A 498 5.07 -4.14 0.45
C ILE A 498 4.33 -3.76 -0.84
N THR A 499 3.07 -4.16 -0.94
CA THR A 499 2.18 -3.74 -2.03
C THR A 499 1.82 -2.26 -1.85
N LEU A 500 1.95 -1.45 -2.91
CA LEU A 500 1.73 0.00 -2.84
C LEU A 500 0.37 0.42 -3.40
N ASN A 501 0.02 1.69 -3.15
CA ASN A 501 -1.12 2.37 -3.76
C ASN A 501 -1.07 2.26 -5.30
N LYS A 502 -2.20 1.92 -5.91
CA LYS A 502 -2.32 1.74 -7.37
C LYS A 502 -2.04 3.02 -8.13
N GLU A 503 -2.25 4.17 -7.48
CA GLU A 503 -2.02 5.49 -8.06
C GLU A 503 -0.64 6.07 -7.73
N THR A 504 0.26 5.29 -7.09
CA THR A 504 1.65 5.71 -6.81
C THR A 504 2.33 6.27 -8.06
N PHE A 505 2.10 5.61 -9.20
CA PHE A 505 2.55 6.04 -10.52
C PHE A 505 1.36 6.46 -11.38
N TYR A 506 0.60 7.44 -10.89
CA TYR A 506 -0.57 7.99 -11.57
C TYR A 506 -0.29 8.28 -13.06
N GLY A 507 -1.17 7.80 -13.93
CA GLY A 507 -1.05 7.95 -15.39
C GLY A 507 -0.20 6.88 -16.10
N VAL A 508 0.51 6.00 -15.38
CA VAL A 508 1.33 4.92 -15.97
C VAL A 508 0.57 3.61 -16.11
N GLY A 509 -0.43 3.36 -15.25
CA GLY A 509 -1.27 2.16 -15.28
C GLY A 509 -0.59 0.89 -14.75
N THR A 510 0.36 1.02 -13.82
CA THR A 510 1.10 -0.11 -13.24
C THR A 510 0.89 -0.22 -11.73
N ASN A 511 0.47 -1.40 -11.25
CA ASN A 511 0.42 -1.70 -9.82
C ASN A 511 1.81 -2.13 -9.33
N SER A 512 2.42 -1.32 -8.47
CA SER A 512 3.78 -1.53 -7.97
C SER A 512 3.84 -2.14 -6.57
N CYS A 513 5.00 -2.66 -6.22
CA CYS A 513 5.35 -3.10 -4.88
C CYS A 513 6.82 -2.79 -4.59
N ILE A 514 7.15 -2.65 -3.31
CA ILE A 514 8.52 -2.57 -2.82
C ILE A 514 8.94 -3.97 -2.37
N ALA A 515 10.11 -4.44 -2.78
CA ALA A 515 10.71 -5.65 -2.24
C ALA A 515 12.02 -5.30 -1.54
N VAL A 516 12.23 -5.90 -0.36
CA VAL A 516 13.42 -5.68 0.47
C VAL A 516 14.18 -6.99 0.59
N PHE A 517 15.49 -6.92 0.38
CA PHE A 517 16.39 -8.07 0.41
C PHE A 517 17.67 -7.76 1.20
N THR A 518 18.27 -8.82 1.72
CA THR A 518 19.64 -8.82 2.24
C THR A 518 20.54 -9.60 1.27
N ALA A 519 21.57 -8.94 0.73
CA ALA A 519 22.51 -9.51 -0.23
C ALA A 519 23.49 -10.48 0.43
N HIS A 520 24.01 -11.43 -0.36
CA HIS A 520 24.98 -12.46 0.03
C HIS A 520 24.68 -13.24 1.32
N LYS A 521 23.41 -13.31 1.71
CA LYS A 521 22.90 -14.13 2.82
C LYS A 521 21.88 -15.13 2.28
N PRO A 522 22.21 -16.41 2.11
CA PRO A 522 21.26 -17.42 1.62
C PRO A 522 19.97 -17.46 2.44
N HIS A 523 18.83 -17.61 1.77
CA HIS A 523 17.53 -17.62 2.42
C HIS A 523 17.32 -18.92 3.20
N PHE A 524 17.19 -18.82 4.52
CA PHE A 524 16.88 -19.96 5.37
C PHE A 524 15.39 -20.32 5.30
N SER A 525 15.04 -21.60 5.18
CA SER A 525 13.65 -22.05 5.02
C SER A 525 12.70 -21.69 6.18
N LYS A 526 13.24 -21.44 7.38
CA LYS A 526 12.46 -20.96 8.54
C LYS A 526 12.55 -19.45 8.75
N LYS A 527 13.20 -18.71 7.84
CA LYS A 527 13.20 -17.23 7.86
C LYS A 527 11.77 -16.76 7.62
N TYR A 528 11.28 -15.92 8.53
CA TYR A 528 10.04 -15.19 8.29
C TYR A 528 10.28 -14.01 7.36
N CYS A 529 9.38 -13.85 6.40
CA CYS A 529 9.25 -12.67 5.55
C CYS A 529 7.99 -11.90 5.93
N LYS A 530 8.00 -10.58 5.74
CA LYS A 530 6.84 -9.71 5.95
C LYS A 530 6.20 -9.35 4.61
N PHE A 531 4.92 -9.64 4.47
CA PHE A 531 4.13 -9.23 3.31
C PHE A 531 3.11 -8.21 3.74
N VAL A 532 3.16 -7.00 3.20
CA VAL A 532 2.33 -5.87 3.63
C VAL A 532 1.43 -5.40 2.48
N ASN A 533 0.17 -5.11 2.78
CA ASN A 533 -0.73 -4.35 1.93
C ASN A 533 -0.74 -2.88 2.39
N PHE A 534 -0.03 -2.05 1.63
CA PHE A 534 0.08 -0.61 1.83
C PHE A 534 -0.61 0.16 0.69
N GLU A 535 -1.69 -0.39 0.13
CA GLU A 535 -2.49 0.29 -0.92
C GLU A 535 -3.12 1.60 -0.43
N ASN A 536 -3.45 1.68 0.87
CA ASN A 536 -3.98 2.89 1.52
C ASN A 536 -2.86 3.60 2.29
N ASP A 537 -1.86 4.10 1.57
CA ASP A 537 -0.67 4.76 2.11
C ASP A 537 -0.91 6.19 2.62
N GLY A 538 -2.11 6.73 2.41
CA GLY A 538 -2.47 8.11 2.74
C GLY A 538 -2.16 9.10 1.63
N PHE A 539 -2.07 8.65 0.38
CA PHE A 539 -2.00 9.52 -0.79
C PHE A 539 -3.20 9.29 -1.72
N GLU A 540 -3.73 10.37 -2.29
CA GLU A 540 -4.89 10.32 -3.18
C GLU A 540 -4.67 11.20 -4.42
N VAL A 541 -5.35 10.87 -5.51
CA VAL A 541 -5.24 11.63 -6.76
C VAL A 541 -6.27 12.74 -6.79
N HIS A 542 -5.80 13.98 -6.87
CA HIS A 542 -6.63 15.16 -7.10
C HIS A 542 -6.60 15.53 -8.58
N LYS A 543 -7.77 15.84 -9.14
CA LYS A 543 -7.92 16.26 -10.54
C LYS A 543 -7.04 17.49 -10.81
N HIS A 544 -6.30 17.49 -11.93
CA HIS A 544 -5.37 18.55 -12.36
C HIS A 544 -4.12 18.77 -11.50
N ILE A 545 -4.05 18.19 -10.29
CA ILE A 545 -2.87 18.29 -9.42
C ILE A 545 -2.01 17.02 -9.55
N GLY A 546 -2.63 15.85 -9.38
CA GLY A 546 -1.93 14.56 -9.34
C GLY A 546 -2.00 13.94 -7.95
N LEU A 547 -0.97 13.17 -7.57
CA LEU A 547 -0.91 12.48 -6.28
C LEU A 547 -0.58 13.48 -5.14
N VAL A 548 -1.46 13.56 -4.14
CA VAL A 548 -1.40 14.51 -3.02
C VAL A 548 -1.36 13.75 -1.69
N GLU A 549 -0.57 14.25 -0.74
CA GLU A 549 -0.52 13.73 0.63
C GLU A 549 -1.82 14.07 1.36
N THR A 550 -2.46 13.07 1.98
CA THR A 550 -3.61 13.29 2.87
C THR A 550 -3.18 13.32 4.34
N GLU A 551 -4.10 13.67 5.23
CA GLU A 551 -3.87 13.66 6.68
C GLU A 551 -3.46 12.27 7.20
N ARG A 552 -3.71 11.22 6.44
CA ARG A 552 -3.43 9.84 6.82
C ARG A 552 -1.99 9.42 6.56
N ALA A 553 -1.25 10.12 5.70
CA ALA A 553 0.07 9.68 5.26
C ALA A 553 1.05 9.45 6.42
N LYS A 554 1.07 10.37 7.42
CA LYS A 554 1.96 10.26 8.58
C LYS A 554 1.64 9.04 9.45
N GLU A 555 0.37 8.89 9.87
CA GLU A 555 -0.05 7.73 10.67
C GLU A 555 0.17 6.39 9.93
N ARG A 556 -0.08 6.35 8.61
CA ARG A 556 0.04 5.14 7.79
C ARG A 556 1.50 4.73 7.64
N LYS A 557 2.39 5.69 7.33
CA LYS A 557 3.84 5.47 7.28
C LYS A 557 4.38 5.02 8.64
N ALA A 558 3.98 5.66 9.73
CA ALA A 558 4.39 5.27 11.08
C ALA A 558 3.94 3.84 11.43
N HIS A 559 2.68 3.48 11.12
CA HIS A 559 2.17 2.12 11.31
C HIS A 559 2.98 1.08 10.53
N LEU A 560 3.28 1.37 9.25
CA LEU A 560 4.13 0.51 8.42
C LEU A 560 5.50 0.31 9.04
N LEU A 561 6.19 1.39 9.43
CA LEU A 561 7.54 1.32 9.98
C LEU A 561 7.58 0.58 11.33
N ASN A 562 6.60 0.80 12.20
CA ASN A 562 6.50 0.06 13.47
C ASN A 562 6.31 -1.45 13.24
N CYS A 563 5.44 -1.83 12.30
CA CYS A 563 5.27 -3.23 11.93
C CYS A 563 6.54 -3.82 11.28
N TRP A 564 7.19 -3.03 10.41
CA TRP A 564 8.32 -3.45 9.60
C TRP A 564 9.63 -3.57 10.40
N LEU A 565 9.97 -2.57 11.22
CA LEU A 565 11.22 -2.51 11.97
C LEU A 565 11.12 -3.10 13.38
N HIS A 566 9.94 -3.01 14.01
CA HIS A 566 9.77 -3.35 15.43
C HIS A 566 8.82 -4.52 15.70
N ASP A 567 8.36 -5.22 14.65
CA ASP A 567 7.47 -6.39 14.76
C ASP A 567 6.17 -6.09 15.53
N ALA A 568 5.68 -4.83 15.46
CA ALA A 568 4.39 -4.47 16.05
C ALA A 568 3.25 -5.36 15.49
N PRO A 569 2.30 -5.80 16.33
CA PRO A 569 1.16 -6.57 15.86
C PRO A 569 0.34 -5.81 14.81
N ALA A 570 -0.16 -6.53 13.82
CA ALA A 570 -1.02 -5.98 12.78
C ALA A 570 -2.10 -6.97 12.38
N LYS A 571 -3.23 -6.45 11.90
CA LYS A 571 -4.26 -7.24 11.21
C LYS A 571 -3.65 -7.93 10.01
N ASN A 572 -4.06 -9.17 9.73
CA ASN A 572 -3.57 -9.87 8.53
C ASN A 572 -3.91 -9.11 7.24
N LYS A 573 -5.02 -8.35 7.24
CA LYS A 573 -5.40 -7.47 6.13
C LYS A 573 -4.30 -6.45 5.80
N PHE A 574 -3.53 -6.02 6.80
CA PHE A 574 -2.39 -5.13 6.63
C PHE A 574 -1.09 -5.92 6.41
N MET A 575 -0.71 -6.84 7.31
CA MET A 575 0.57 -7.55 7.22
C MET A 575 0.43 -9.02 7.58
N VAL A 576 1.07 -9.88 6.77
CA VAL A 576 1.27 -11.30 7.07
C VAL A 576 2.75 -11.59 7.21
N LYS A 577 3.12 -12.19 8.35
CA LYS A 577 4.48 -12.70 8.61
C LYS A 577 4.49 -14.21 8.44
N THR A 578 5.21 -14.73 7.44
CA THR A 578 5.23 -16.17 7.12
C THR A 578 6.55 -16.59 6.49
N THR A 579 6.86 -17.89 6.55
CA THR A 579 7.94 -18.51 5.77
C THR A 579 7.51 -18.67 4.31
N ILE A 580 8.48 -18.70 3.41
CA ILE A 580 8.26 -18.82 1.96
C ILE A 580 8.89 -20.09 1.39
N ALA A 581 8.38 -20.53 0.24
CA ALA A 581 9.06 -21.50 -0.62
C ALA A 581 9.48 -20.88 -1.97
N PRO A 582 10.42 -21.51 -2.69
CA PRO A 582 10.92 -20.99 -3.97
C PRO A 582 9.84 -20.77 -5.03
N GLU A 583 8.78 -21.60 -5.03
CA GLU A 583 7.68 -21.57 -5.99
C GLU A 583 6.54 -20.63 -5.60
N ASP A 584 6.58 -20.04 -4.41
CA ASP A 584 5.52 -19.16 -3.93
C ASP A 584 5.54 -17.80 -4.65
N GLU A 585 4.39 -17.12 -4.68
CA GLU A 585 4.28 -15.73 -5.11
C GLU A 585 4.66 -14.82 -3.94
N TRP A 586 5.55 -13.84 -4.15
CA TRP A 586 6.03 -12.95 -3.09
C TRP A 586 5.13 -11.73 -2.96
N LEU A 587 3.84 -11.93 -2.71
CA LEU A 587 2.85 -10.87 -2.57
C LEU A 587 1.96 -11.10 -1.36
N HIS A 588 1.50 -10.02 -0.72
CA HIS A 588 0.54 -10.08 0.39
C HIS A 588 -0.72 -10.88 0.04
N SER A 589 -1.30 -10.67 -1.15
CA SER A 589 -2.50 -11.37 -1.61
C SER A 589 -2.34 -12.90 -1.63
N PHE A 590 -1.14 -13.41 -1.87
CA PHE A 590 -0.87 -14.85 -1.86
C PHE A 590 -1.01 -15.44 -0.44
N TYR A 591 -0.42 -14.77 0.55
CA TYR A 591 -0.36 -15.24 1.94
C TYR A 591 -1.52 -14.75 2.83
N TYR A 592 -2.23 -13.71 2.41
CA TYR A 592 -3.34 -13.11 3.14
C TYR A 592 -4.40 -14.15 3.50
N PHE A 593 -4.84 -14.14 4.75
CA PHE A 593 -6.06 -14.81 5.16
C PHE A 593 -6.82 -13.94 6.16
N ASN A 594 -8.15 -13.95 6.04
CA ASN A 594 -9.00 -13.24 6.98
C ASN A 594 -9.02 -13.97 8.34
N ASP A 595 -8.60 -13.26 9.39
CA ASP A 595 -8.52 -13.72 10.78
C ASP A 595 -9.62 -13.13 11.69
N GLU A 596 -10.59 -12.42 11.12
CA GLU A 596 -11.76 -11.93 11.86
C GLU A 596 -12.81 -13.03 12.01
N ILE A 597 -13.33 -13.18 13.23
CA ILE A 597 -14.44 -14.09 13.52
C ILE A 597 -15.66 -13.70 12.65
N PRO A 598 -16.24 -14.66 11.90
CA PRO A 598 -17.42 -14.40 11.06
C PRO A 598 -18.63 -13.95 11.87
N LYS A 599 -19.57 -13.23 11.23
CA LYS A 599 -20.83 -12.82 11.85
C LYS A 599 -21.93 -13.85 11.56
N GLU A 600 -22.95 -13.94 12.43
CA GLU A 600 -24.10 -14.85 12.24
C GLU A 600 -24.75 -14.67 10.85
N LYS A 601 -24.82 -13.43 10.36
CA LYS A 601 -25.36 -13.07 9.04
C LYS A 601 -24.64 -13.75 7.88
N ASP A 602 -23.33 -13.99 7.99
CA ASP A 602 -22.54 -14.64 6.94
C ASP A 602 -23.03 -16.08 6.72
N PHE A 603 -23.37 -16.78 7.81
CA PHE A 603 -23.92 -18.13 7.77
C PHE A 603 -25.40 -18.14 7.37
N GLU A 604 -26.19 -17.16 7.83
CA GLU A 604 -27.62 -17.08 7.48
C GLU A 604 -27.81 -17.00 5.96
N LYS A 605 -26.96 -16.28 5.24
CA LYS A 605 -26.98 -16.19 3.77
C LYS A 605 -26.71 -17.55 3.11
N THR A 606 -25.64 -18.24 3.51
CA THR A 606 -25.29 -19.55 2.95
C THR A 606 -26.40 -20.58 3.20
N ILE A 607 -27.04 -20.54 4.37
CA ILE A 607 -28.20 -21.39 4.68
C ILE A 607 -29.39 -21.05 3.78
N ASP A 608 -29.69 -19.76 3.58
CA ASP A 608 -30.80 -19.34 2.69
C ASP A 608 -30.58 -19.79 1.25
N ASP A 609 -29.36 -19.61 0.73
CA ASP A 609 -28.98 -20.03 -0.62
C ASP A 609 -29.12 -21.56 -0.78
N TYR A 610 -28.67 -22.33 0.22
CA TYR A 610 -28.76 -23.80 0.19
C TYR A 610 -30.20 -24.31 0.29
N LEU A 611 -31.00 -23.80 1.23
CA LEU A 611 -32.41 -24.19 1.40
C LEU A 611 -33.24 -23.81 0.16
N SER A 612 -32.96 -22.66 -0.46
CA SER A 612 -33.63 -22.26 -1.70
C SER A 612 -33.31 -23.21 -2.85
N PHE A 613 -32.05 -23.65 -2.94
CA PHE A 613 -31.62 -24.67 -3.90
C PHE A 613 -32.29 -26.02 -3.63
N GLU A 614 -32.26 -26.50 -2.38
CA GLU A 614 -32.87 -27.76 -1.97
C GLU A 614 -34.36 -27.78 -2.28
N PHE A 615 -35.09 -26.75 -1.87
CA PHE A 615 -36.52 -26.60 -2.15
C PHE A 615 -36.81 -26.65 -3.66
N ASN A 616 -36.02 -25.93 -4.47
CA ASN A 616 -36.16 -25.93 -5.93
C ASN A 616 -35.97 -27.34 -6.52
N MET A 617 -34.94 -28.07 -6.08
CA MET A 617 -34.70 -29.44 -6.54
C MET A 617 -35.82 -30.40 -6.10
N VAL A 618 -36.30 -30.30 -4.87
CA VAL A 618 -37.40 -31.14 -4.36
C VAL A 618 -38.69 -30.88 -5.13
N VAL A 619 -39.06 -29.63 -5.38
CA VAL A 619 -40.26 -29.28 -6.18
C VAL A 619 -40.17 -29.80 -7.62
N GLN A 620 -38.96 -29.99 -8.14
CA GLN A 620 -38.71 -30.57 -9.46
C GLN A 620 -38.63 -32.11 -9.46
N GLY A 621 -38.94 -32.79 -8.35
CA GLY A 621 -38.87 -34.25 -8.25
C GLY A 621 -37.45 -34.81 -8.18
N ARG A 622 -36.50 -34.03 -7.61
CA ARG A 622 -35.08 -34.42 -7.46
C ARG A 622 -34.66 -34.58 -6.01
N GLU A 623 -35.58 -34.99 -5.16
CA GLU A 623 -35.35 -35.24 -3.73
C GLU A 623 -34.29 -36.34 -3.48
N TYR A 624 -34.06 -37.24 -4.45
CA TYR A 624 -33.01 -38.27 -4.38
C TYR A 624 -31.58 -37.72 -4.23
N LEU A 625 -31.37 -36.42 -4.48
CA LEU A 625 -30.10 -35.73 -4.29
C LEU A 625 -29.79 -35.44 -2.81
N PHE A 626 -30.78 -35.53 -1.94
CA PHE A 626 -30.70 -35.18 -0.52
C PHE A 626 -30.95 -36.42 0.34
N LYS A 627 -30.30 -36.45 1.51
CA LYS A 627 -30.56 -37.49 2.51
C LYS A 627 -31.61 -36.94 3.49
N ASN A 628 -32.69 -37.70 3.71
CA ASN A 628 -33.64 -37.38 4.77
C ASN A 628 -32.91 -37.42 6.11
N THR A 629 -32.78 -36.25 6.75
CA THR A 629 -32.13 -36.12 8.04
C THR A 629 -33.11 -35.42 8.98
N GLU A 630 -33.44 -36.03 10.11
CA GLU A 630 -34.27 -35.37 11.13
C GLU A 630 -33.46 -34.24 11.77
N LEU A 631 -33.98 -33.01 11.66
CA LEU A 631 -33.43 -31.84 12.33
C LEU A 631 -33.85 -31.85 13.80
N GLU A 632 -32.98 -32.38 14.66
CA GLU A 632 -33.18 -32.31 16.11
C GLU A 632 -32.91 -30.91 16.67
N LYS A 633 -33.67 -30.54 17.70
CA LYS A 633 -33.51 -29.25 18.40
C LYS A 633 -32.25 -29.27 19.27
N THR A 634 -31.16 -28.69 18.78
CA THR A 634 -29.94 -28.46 19.57
C THR A 634 -30.16 -27.36 20.62
N LYS A 635 -30.21 -27.77 21.89
CA LYS A 635 -30.18 -26.84 23.04
C LYS A 635 -28.73 -26.67 23.48
N ASN A 636 -28.24 -25.42 23.54
CA ASN A 636 -26.92 -25.00 24.03
C ASN A 636 -25.76 -25.01 23.00
N VAL A 637 -25.83 -24.13 22.00
CA VAL A 637 -24.64 -23.74 21.21
C VAL A 637 -24.23 -22.32 21.61
N VAL A 638 -23.00 -22.19 22.13
CA VAL A 638 -22.38 -20.91 22.50
C VAL A 638 -22.19 -20.02 21.26
N SER A 639 -22.15 -18.69 21.46
CA SER A 639 -21.92 -17.73 20.38
C SER A 639 -20.52 -17.90 19.75
N LEU A 640 -20.35 -17.44 18.51
CA LEU A 640 -19.07 -17.48 17.80
C LEU A 640 -17.95 -16.77 18.58
N SER A 641 -18.29 -15.64 19.22
CA SER A 641 -17.37 -14.84 20.05
C SER A 641 -16.97 -15.51 21.37
N ALA A 642 -17.74 -16.49 21.85
CA ALA A 642 -17.44 -17.25 23.06
C ALA A 642 -16.61 -18.50 22.78
N LYS A 643 -16.34 -18.80 21.51
CA LYS A 643 -15.55 -19.95 21.08
C LYS A 643 -14.11 -19.51 20.79
N GLU A 644 -13.14 -20.38 21.03
CA GLU A 644 -11.75 -20.15 20.62
C GLU A 644 -11.58 -20.48 19.13
N TRP A 645 -10.75 -19.70 18.43
CA TRP A 645 -10.49 -19.85 16.99
C TRP A 645 -8.98 -19.90 16.71
N LYS A 646 -8.60 -20.59 15.63
CA LYS A 646 -7.21 -20.72 15.19
C LYS A 646 -7.14 -20.83 13.66
N GLU A 647 -6.03 -20.38 13.08
CA GLU A 647 -5.72 -20.58 11.67
C GLU A 647 -5.23 -21.99 11.36
N PHE A 648 -5.64 -22.49 10.19
CA PHE A 648 -5.22 -23.77 9.61
C PHE A 648 -4.91 -23.58 8.13
N PHE A 649 -3.88 -24.25 7.62
CA PHE A 649 -3.70 -24.36 6.18
C PHE A 649 -4.86 -25.14 5.57
N PHE A 650 -5.25 -24.78 4.34
CA PHE A 650 -6.25 -25.56 3.61
C PHE A 650 -5.82 -27.02 3.46
N THR A 651 -4.53 -27.32 3.40
CA THR A 651 -4.03 -28.71 3.36
C THR A 651 -4.15 -29.47 4.68
N GLU A 652 -4.32 -28.78 5.81
CA GLU A 652 -4.60 -29.38 7.11
C GLU A 652 -6.11 -29.69 7.26
N VAL A 653 -6.96 -28.95 6.56
CA VAL A 653 -8.42 -29.10 6.61
C VAL A 653 -8.95 -29.92 5.43
N PHE A 654 -8.35 -29.84 4.26
CA PHE A 654 -8.85 -30.42 3.03
C PHE A 654 -7.78 -31.20 2.27
N MET A 655 -8.20 -32.32 1.69
CA MET A 655 -7.52 -32.90 0.54
C MET A 655 -7.93 -32.10 -0.71
N ILE A 656 -6.96 -31.47 -1.37
CA ILE A 656 -7.19 -30.55 -2.50
C ILE A 656 -6.74 -31.22 -3.80
N TYR A 657 -7.64 -31.36 -4.75
CA TYR A 657 -7.36 -31.98 -6.05
C TYR A 657 -8.10 -31.25 -7.17
N SER A 658 -7.57 -31.38 -8.39
CA SER A 658 -8.32 -31.00 -9.59
C SER A 658 -9.38 -32.04 -9.90
N THR A 659 -10.39 -31.62 -10.65
CA THR A 659 -11.47 -32.49 -11.07
C THR A 659 -10.97 -33.67 -11.90
N SER A 660 -11.69 -34.79 -11.81
CA SER A 660 -11.35 -36.02 -12.52
C SER A 660 -11.47 -35.86 -14.03
N SER A 661 -12.34 -34.96 -14.50
CA SER A 661 -12.52 -34.63 -15.91
C SER A 661 -13.12 -33.24 -16.09
N GLY A 662 -12.46 -32.36 -16.87
CA GLY A 662 -13.01 -31.06 -17.24
C GLY A 662 -13.64 -31.09 -18.63
N ILE A 663 -14.95 -31.29 -18.72
CA ILE A 663 -15.66 -31.45 -19.99
C ILE A 663 -16.08 -30.07 -20.52
N ASN A 664 -15.91 -29.81 -21.82
CA ASN A 664 -16.53 -28.64 -22.43
C ASN A 664 -18.02 -28.94 -22.68
N LYS A 665 -18.92 -28.01 -22.35
CA LYS A 665 -20.38 -28.19 -22.51
C LYS A 665 -20.80 -28.67 -23.90
N ASN A 666 -20.06 -28.29 -24.94
CA ASN A 666 -20.32 -28.69 -26.33
C ASN A 666 -19.94 -30.15 -26.64
N LYS A 667 -19.16 -30.79 -25.76
CA LYS A 667 -18.71 -32.19 -25.87
C LYS A 667 -19.56 -33.16 -25.05
N LEU A 668 -20.58 -32.67 -24.34
CA LEU A 668 -21.50 -33.50 -23.59
C LEU A 668 -22.41 -34.27 -24.54
N ILE A 669 -22.50 -35.59 -24.33
CA ILE A 669 -23.48 -36.44 -25.00
C ILE A 669 -24.73 -36.58 -24.12
N ASN A 670 -25.91 -36.63 -24.74
CA ASN A 670 -27.21 -36.89 -24.09
C ASN A 670 -27.51 -35.98 -22.88
N LYS A 671 -28.01 -34.76 -23.18
CA LYS A 671 -28.33 -33.69 -22.21
C LYS A 671 -29.68 -33.87 -21.49
N GLY A 672 -29.93 -35.06 -20.95
CA GLY A 672 -31.11 -35.35 -20.14
C GLY A 672 -30.89 -36.64 -19.36
N GLY A 673 -30.67 -36.52 -18.04
CA GLY A 673 -30.39 -37.64 -17.14
C GLY A 673 -30.47 -37.22 -15.69
N GLU A 674 -29.82 -38.00 -14.81
CA GLU A 674 -29.90 -37.82 -13.34
C GLU A 674 -28.58 -37.32 -12.73
N VAL A 675 -27.49 -37.29 -13.50
CA VAL A 675 -26.18 -36.88 -12.98
C VAL A 675 -25.98 -35.38 -13.19
N PRO A 676 -25.73 -34.60 -12.12
CA PRO A 676 -25.49 -33.17 -12.26
C PRO A 676 -24.20 -32.86 -13.02
N TYR A 677 -24.26 -31.84 -13.88
CA TYR A 677 -23.11 -31.24 -14.53
C TYR A 677 -22.80 -29.89 -13.88
N ILE A 678 -21.72 -29.85 -13.10
CA ILE A 678 -21.29 -28.70 -12.31
C ILE A 678 -20.39 -27.79 -13.14
N THR A 679 -20.65 -26.49 -13.07
CA THR A 679 -19.86 -25.46 -13.74
C THR A 679 -19.48 -24.36 -12.75
N ARG A 680 -18.75 -23.37 -13.25
CA ARG A 680 -18.37 -22.15 -12.52
C ARG A 680 -19.53 -21.16 -12.33
N SER A 681 -20.77 -21.57 -12.60
CA SER A 681 -21.98 -20.76 -12.47
C SER A 681 -22.27 -20.40 -11.02
N LYS A 682 -22.65 -19.15 -10.75
CA LYS A 682 -23.10 -18.70 -9.41
C LYS A 682 -24.52 -19.17 -9.04
N LYS A 683 -25.23 -19.84 -9.96
CA LYS A 683 -26.63 -20.26 -9.77
C LYS A 683 -26.74 -21.74 -9.40
N ASN A 684 -27.82 -22.10 -8.72
CA ASN A 684 -28.24 -23.48 -8.48
C ASN A 684 -27.12 -24.41 -7.96
N ASN A 685 -26.33 -23.92 -6.99
CA ASN A 685 -25.24 -24.69 -6.40
C ASN A 685 -24.19 -25.17 -7.43
N GLY A 686 -24.01 -24.41 -8.52
CA GLY A 686 -23.10 -24.71 -9.62
C GLY A 686 -23.68 -25.62 -10.70
N ILE A 687 -24.88 -26.18 -10.53
CA ILE A 687 -25.51 -27.03 -11.54
C ILE A 687 -25.93 -26.20 -12.75
N ASP A 688 -25.41 -26.56 -13.92
CA ASP A 688 -25.82 -25.98 -15.20
C ASP A 688 -26.94 -26.80 -15.87
N LEU A 689 -26.81 -28.13 -15.86
CA LEU A 689 -27.85 -29.06 -16.31
C LEU A 689 -27.62 -30.47 -15.75
N PHE A 690 -28.54 -31.38 -16.03
CA PHE A 690 -28.44 -32.81 -15.69
C PHE A 690 -28.18 -33.62 -16.96
N ILE A 691 -27.27 -34.59 -16.87
CA ILE A 691 -26.79 -35.38 -18.01
C ILE A 691 -26.81 -36.88 -17.71
N CYS A 692 -26.76 -37.68 -18.78
CA CYS A 692 -26.47 -39.10 -18.69
C CYS A 692 -24.99 -39.35 -18.37
N ASN A 693 -24.65 -40.60 -18.05
CA ASN A 693 -23.26 -41.06 -18.02
C ASN A 693 -22.56 -40.76 -19.35
N GLN A 694 -21.36 -40.21 -19.25
CA GLN A 694 -20.53 -39.85 -20.40
C GLN A 694 -19.63 -41.03 -20.78
N ILE A 695 -19.03 -40.97 -21.97
CA ILE A 695 -18.06 -41.98 -22.44
C ILE A 695 -16.94 -42.23 -21.42
N ASP A 696 -16.40 -43.46 -21.37
CA ASP A 696 -15.43 -43.94 -20.36
C ASP A 696 -14.18 -43.06 -20.16
N LYS A 697 -13.84 -42.25 -21.17
CA LYS A 697 -12.78 -41.25 -21.07
C LYS A 697 -13.04 -40.20 -19.98
N TYR A 698 -14.31 -39.87 -19.71
CA TYR A 698 -14.69 -38.88 -18.71
C TYR A 698 -15.12 -39.57 -17.42
N LYS A 699 -14.41 -39.25 -16.34
CA LYS A 699 -14.64 -39.81 -15.01
C LYS A 699 -15.59 -38.92 -14.21
N VAL A 700 -16.48 -39.57 -13.45
CA VAL A 700 -17.38 -38.94 -12.49
C VAL A 700 -16.61 -38.60 -11.22
N ASP A 701 -16.79 -37.39 -10.69
CA ASP A 701 -16.23 -36.97 -9.41
C ASP A 701 -17.09 -37.45 -8.23
N SER A 702 -16.45 -37.69 -7.08
CA SER A 702 -17.11 -38.22 -5.88
C SER A 702 -18.02 -37.19 -5.21
N SER A 703 -19.06 -37.68 -4.54
CA SER A 703 -19.90 -36.88 -3.64
C SER A 703 -19.17 -36.45 -2.37
N ASN A 704 -19.83 -35.57 -1.60
CA ASN A 704 -19.39 -35.03 -0.32
C ASN A 704 -18.07 -34.26 -0.46
N VAL A 705 -18.09 -33.24 -1.32
CA VAL A 705 -16.96 -32.35 -1.61
C VAL A 705 -17.44 -30.91 -1.71
N ILE A 706 -16.54 -29.95 -1.49
CA ILE A 706 -16.76 -28.55 -1.84
C ILE A 706 -16.06 -28.28 -3.19
N THR A 707 -16.78 -27.71 -4.15
CA THR A 707 -16.24 -27.26 -5.44
C THR A 707 -15.82 -25.79 -5.34
N VAL A 708 -14.67 -25.45 -5.91
CA VAL A 708 -14.18 -24.07 -6.03
C VAL A 708 -13.93 -23.74 -7.50
N GLY A 709 -14.65 -22.74 -8.01
CA GLY A 709 -14.43 -22.22 -9.36
C GLY A 709 -13.18 -21.35 -9.41
N LEU A 710 -12.20 -21.74 -10.24
CA LEU A 710 -10.89 -21.06 -10.28
C LEU A 710 -11.01 -19.58 -10.67
N ASP A 711 -11.89 -19.29 -11.63
CA ASP A 711 -12.04 -17.98 -12.27
C ASP A 711 -13.21 -17.15 -11.74
N THR A 712 -14.27 -17.81 -11.24
CA THR A 712 -15.49 -17.17 -10.75
C THR A 712 -15.59 -17.14 -9.23
N GLN A 713 -14.63 -17.78 -8.55
CA GLN A 713 -14.53 -17.87 -7.09
C GLN A 713 -15.79 -18.46 -6.43
N THR A 714 -16.59 -19.20 -7.19
CA THR A 714 -17.80 -19.87 -6.69
C THR A 714 -17.44 -21.03 -5.77
N VAL A 715 -18.09 -21.14 -4.62
CA VAL A 715 -17.85 -22.20 -3.65
C VAL A 715 -19.17 -22.91 -3.35
N PHE A 716 -19.26 -24.21 -3.64
CA PHE A 716 -20.52 -24.97 -3.50
C PHE A 716 -20.29 -26.36 -2.91
N TYR A 717 -21.24 -26.84 -2.12
CA TYR A 717 -21.20 -28.20 -1.57
C TYR A 717 -21.93 -29.18 -2.50
N GLN A 718 -21.27 -30.27 -2.87
CA GLN A 718 -21.85 -31.31 -3.73
C GLN A 718 -22.11 -32.58 -2.92
N SER A 719 -23.39 -32.86 -2.59
CA SER A 719 -23.81 -34.04 -1.81
C SER A 719 -23.89 -35.33 -2.64
N TYR A 720 -23.76 -35.23 -3.97
CA TYR A 720 -23.96 -36.29 -4.95
C TYR A 720 -22.76 -36.41 -5.90
N LYS A 721 -22.70 -37.50 -6.66
CA LYS A 721 -21.70 -37.69 -7.72
C LYS A 721 -22.02 -36.76 -8.90
N PHE A 722 -21.00 -36.23 -9.57
CA PHE A 722 -21.21 -35.26 -10.64
C PHE A 722 -20.15 -35.33 -11.74
N TYR A 723 -20.49 -34.80 -12.91
CA TYR A 723 -19.52 -34.39 -13.93
C TYR A 723 -19.28 -32.90 -13.82
N THR A 724 -18.14 -32.42 -14.33
CA THR A 724 -17.74 -31.03 -14.16
C THR A 724 -17.22 -30.41 -15.44
N GLY A 725 -17.46 -29.11 -15.56
CA GLY A 725 -16.82 -28.23 -16.52
C GLY A 725 -15.35 -28.00 -16.20
N GLN A 726 -14.71 -27.17 -17.01
CA GLN A 726 -13.31 -26.78 -16.84
C GLN A 726 -13.12 -25.79 -15.69
N ASN A 727 -11.89 -25.76 -15.15
CA ASN A 727 -11.41 -24.79 -14.16
C ASN A 727 -12.13 -24.86 -12.81
N ILE A 728 -12.37 -26.07 -12.30
CA ILE A 728 -12.92 -26.32 -10.96
C ILE A 728 -11.90 -27.12 -10.14
N GLN A 729 -11.78 -26.79 -8.86
CA GLN A 729 -10.97 -27.50 -7.87
C GLN A 729 -11.89 -28.12 -6.82
N LEU A 730 -11.47 -29.22 -6.21
CA LEU A 730 -12.25 -29.98 -5.24
C LEU A 730 -11.56 -29.96 -3.88
N LEU A 731 -12.33 -29.67 -2.84
CA LEU A 731 -11.92 -29.72 -1.44
C LEU A 731 -12.69 -30.85 -0.75
N LYS A 732 -11.97 -31.86 -0.27
CA LYS A 732 -12.56 -33.01 0.45
C LYS A 732 -12.09 -33.04 1.88
N ASN A 733 -13.00 -33.39 2.79
CA ASN A 733 -12.69 -33.62 4.19
C ASN A 733 -13.47 -34.86 4.67
N GLN A 734 -12.87 -35.68 5.52
CA GLN A 734 -13.47 -36.93 6.02
C GLN A 734 -14.68 -36.70 6.94
N ASN A 735 -14.69 -35.58 7.67
CA ASN A 735 -15.79 -35.14 8.53
C ASN A 735 -16.81 -34.30 7.77
N LEU A 736 -16.65 -34.07 6.45
CA LEU A 736 -17.57 -33.21 5.71
C LEU A 736 -18.98 -33.82 5.68
N ASN A 737 -19.97 -32.98 5.91
CA ASN A 737 -21.39 -33.24 5.66
C ASN A 737 -22.05 -31.91 5.25
N GLN A 738 -23.35 -31.91 4.97
CA GLN A 738 -24.08 -30.70 4.56
C GLN A 738 -23.89 -29.54 5.54
N HIS A 739 -24.18 -29.75 6.83
CA HIS A 739 -24.10 -28.69 7.84
C HIS A 739 -22.66 -28.17 8.02
N ILE A 740 -21.67 -29.07 8.05
CA ILE A 740 -20.25 -28.67 8.15
C ILE A 740 -19.82 -27.93 6.90
N ALA A 741 -20.25 -28.36 5.70
CA ALA A 741 -19.96 -27.65 4.47
C ALA A 741 -20.61 -26.25 4.48
N THR A 742 -21.86 -26.12 4.90
CA THR A 742 -22.56 -24.82 5.05
C THR A 742 -21.86 -23.90 6.05
N PHE A 743 -21.19 -24.44 7.08
CA PHE A 743 -20.34 -23.65 7.97
C PHE A 743 -19.04 -23.22 7.28
N LEU A 744 -18.39 -24.12 6.54
CA LEU A 744 -17.08 -23.87 5.92
C LEU A 744 -17.17 -22.98 4.67
N ILE A 745 -18.24 -23.07 3.88
CA ILE A 745 -18.44 -22.32 2.63
C ILE A 745 -18.22 -20.81 2.82
N PRO A 746 -18.90 -20.09 3.73
CA PRO A 746 -18.71 -18.64 3.86
C PRO A 746 -17.27 -18.29 4.24
N LEU A 747 -16.58 -19.18 4.98
CA LEU A 747 -15.18 -18.99 5.34
C LEU A 747 -14.25 -19.23 4.16
N VAL A 748 -14.51 -20.24 3.33
CA VAL A 748 -13.76 -20.47 2.09
C VAL A 748 -14.01 -19.33 1.10
N GLU A 749 -15.25 -18.87 0.93
CA GLU A 749 -15.63 -17.72 0.08
C GLU A 749 -14.85 -16.46 0.48
N ARG A 750 -14.81 -16.12 1.78
CA ARG A 750 -14.01 -14.99 2.29
C ARG A 750 -12.54 -15.10 1.89
N GLN A 751 -11.97 -16.30 1.83
CA GLN A 751 -10.60 -16.50 1.37
C GLN A 751 -10.46 -16.43 -0.15
N MET A 752 -11.53 -16.68 -0.92
CA MET A 752 -11.52 -16.60 -2.37
C MET A 752 -11.66 -15.15 -2.88
N GLU A 753 -12.15 -14.20 -2.08
CA GLU A 753 -12.32 -12.78 -2.44
C GLU A 753 -11.04 -12.11 -2.96
N LYS A 754 -9.87 -12.60 -2.53
CA LYS A 754 -8.57 -12.08 -2.97
C LYS A 754 -8.13 -12.58 -4.36
N PHE A 755 -8.85 -13.55 -4.92
CA PHE A 755 -8.61 -14.10 -6.26
C PHE A 755 -9.57 -13.48 -7.28
N ASN A 756 -9.12 -13.38 -8.52
CA ASN A 756 -9.94 -12.84 -9.60
C ASN A 756 -9.58 -13.46 -10.96
N TRP A 757 -10.43 -13.17 -11.96
CA TRP A 757 -10.18 -13.55 -13.34
C TRP A 757 -9.00 -12.78 -13.94
N GLY A 758 -8.25 -13.39 -14.88
CA GLY A 758 -7.14 -12.74 -15.59
C GLY A 758 -5.73 -13.07 -15.09
N GLY A 759 -5.56 -14.22 -14.41
CA GLY A 759 -4.24 -14.74 -13.99
C GLY A 759 -4.05 -14.83 -12.47
N ASN A 760 -4.97 -14.25 -11.67
CA ASN A 760 -4.99 -14.36 -10.22
C ASN A 760 -6.10 -15.32 -9.71
N GLY A 761 -6.44 -16.36 -10.47
CA GLY A 761 -7.46 -17.34 -10.08
C GLY A 761 -7.03 -18.27 -8.93
N ALA A 762 -7.97 -19.02 -8.36
CA ALA A 762 -7.75 -19.97 -7.26
C ALA A 762 -7.05 -21.26 -7.74
N THR A 763 -5.78 -21.15 -8.14
CA THR A 763 -4.96 -22.28 -8.60
C THR A 763 -4.67 -23.27 -7.46
N LEU A 764 -4.30 -24.50 -7.78
CA LEU A 764 -3.92 -25.50 -6.77
C LEU A 764 -2.80 -25.01 -5.85
N THR A 765 -1.78 -24.33 -6.39
CA THR A 765 -0.67 -23.80 -5.58
C THR A 765 -1.17 -22.76 -4.58
N ARG A 766 -2.02 -21.82 -5.02
CA ARG A 766 -2.63 -20.81 -4.15
C ARG A 766 -3.52 -21.44 -3.09
N LEU A 767 -4.40 -22.36 -3.48
CA LEU A 767 -5.27 -23.07 -2.54
C LEU A 767 -4.48 -23.85 -1.49
N LYS A 768 -3.39 -24.54 -1.86
CA LYS A 768 -2.54 -25.27 -0.91
C LYS A 768 -1.82 -24.35 0.07
N ARG A 769 -1.59 -23.09 -0.29
CA ARG A 769 -0.95 -22.08 0.57
C ARG A 769 -1.95 -21.23 1.34
N SER A 770 -3.22 -21.23 0.96
CA SER A 770 -4.29 -20.53 1.68
C SER A 770 -4.47 -21.09 3.09
N LYS A 771 -4.85 -20.19 4.00
CA LYS A 771 -5.25 -20.52 5.37
C LYS A 771 -6.72 -20.18 5.59
N ILE A 772 -7.33 -20.84 6.55
CA ILE A 772 -8.71 -20.65 7.00
C ILE A 772 -8.73 -20.52 8.53
N PHE A 773 -9.55 -19.61 9.06
CA PHE A 773 -9.71 -19.40 10.50
C PHE A 773 -10.94 -20.17 11.00
N LEU A 774 -10.76 -21.12 11.92
CA LEU A 774 -11.81 -22.06 12.34
C LEU A 774 -11.92 -22.15 13.87
N PRO A 775 -13.12 -22.46 14.42
CA PRO A 775 -13.30 -22.74 15.83
C PRO A 775 -12.56 -24.03 16.21
N ILE A 776 -11.98 -24.06 17.41
CA ILE A 776 -11.18 -25.19 17.90
C ILE A 776 -11.79 -25.94 19.08
N ASN A 777 -11.51 -27.23 19.14
CA ASN A 777 -11.82 -28.10 20.27
C ASN A 777 -10.71 -27.99 21.35
N LYS A 778 -10.84 -28.75 22.44
CA LYS A 778 -9.85 -28.77 23.54
C LYS A 778 -8.45 -29.24 23.09
N ASN A 779 -8.35 -29.98 21.99
CA ASN A 779 -7.10 -30.47 21.41
C ASN A 779 -6.48 -29.47 20.41
N LYS A 780 -7.07 -28.27 20.24
CA LYS A 780 -6.66 -27.26 19.25
C LYS A 780 -6.81 -27.70 17.79
N GLU A 781 -7.71 -28.65 17.53
CA GLU A 781 -8.12 -29.11 16.20
C GLU A 781 -9.46 -28.47 15.80
N PRO A 782 -9.82 -28.43 14.49
CA PRO A 782 -11.10 -27.89 14.06
C PRO A 782 -12.29 -28.60 14.74
N ASP A 783 -13.19 -27.82 15.36
CA ASP A 783 -14.34 -28.34 16.10
C ASP A 783 -15.55 -28.60 15.20
N TYR A 784 -15.49 -29.70 14.45
CA TYR A 784 -16.55 -30.09 13.51
C TYR A 784 -17.92 -30.29 14.17
N VAL A 785 -17.95 -30.76 15.43
CA VAL A 785 -19.18 -30.97 16.20
C VAL A 785 -19.83 -29.61 16.51
N TYR A 786 -19.03 -28.63 16.93
CA TYR A 786 -19.52 -27.26 17.12
C TYR A 786 -20.05 -26.65 15.82
N MET A 787 -19.30 -26.77 14.72
CA MET A 787 -19.69 -26.24 13.40
C MET A 787 -21.05 -26.79 12.95
N GLU A 788 -21.22 -28.10 13.02
CA GLU A 788 -22.48 -28.78 12.66
C GLU A 788 -23.65 -28.30 13.52
N ASN A 789 -23.48 -28.30 14.85
CA ASN A 789 -24.55 -27.91 15.77
C ASN A 789 -24.92 -26.42 15.63
N TYR A 790 -23.95 -25.55 15.31
CA TYR A 790 -24.19 -24.13 15.07
C TYR A 790 -25.08 -23.92 13.84
N ILE A 791 -24.80 -24.59 12.72
CA ILE A 791 -25.64 -24.52 11.53
C ILE A 791 -27.03 -25.10 11.77
N LYS A 792 -27.14 -26.28 12.39
CA LYS A 792 -28.43 -26.90 12.75
C LYS A 792 -29.33 -25.94 13.56
N LYS A 793 -28.74 -25.21 14.52
CA LYS A 793 -29.48 -24.21 15.32
C LYS A 793 -30.03 -23.07 14.46
N LEU A 794 -29.23 -22.53 13.54
CA LEU A 794 -29.65 -21.44 12.65
C LEU A 794 -30.68 -21.89 11.62
N GLU A 795 -30.47 -23.07 11.03
CA GLU A 795 -31.39 -23.69 10.08
C GLU A 795 -32.75 -23.99 10.72
N PHE A 796 -32.77 -24.57 11.92
CA PHE A 796 -34.00 -24.79 12.67
C PHE A 796 -34.77 -23.49 12.94
N LYS A 797 -34.08 -22.39 13.27
CA LYS A 797 -34.69 -21.05 13.46
C LYS A 797 -35.37 -20.57 12.18
N LYS A 798 -34.74 -20.75 11.01
CA LYS A 798 -35.30 -20.36 9.70
C LYS A 798 -36.48 -21.25 9.29
N LEU A 799 -36.35 -22.57 9.39
CA LEU A 799 -37.43 -23.51 9.07
C LEU A 799 -38.66 -23.30 9.95
N ARG A 800 -38.46 -23.04 11.26
CA ARG A 800 -39.56 -22.70 12.17
C ARG A 800 -40.29 -21.41 11.76
N LYS A 801 -39.55 -20.41 11.29
CA LYS A 801 -40.13 -19.16 10.76
C LYS A 801 -41.00 -19.45 9.53
N TYR A 802 -40.53 -20.29 8.61
CA TYR A 802 -41.28 -20.70 7.43
C TYR A 802 -42.53 -21.53 7.77
N LEU A 803 -42.40 -22.53 8.65
CA LEU A 803 -43.53 -23.36 9.09
C LEU A 803 -44.61 -22.52 9.79
N ASN A 804 -44.21 -21.52 10.59
CA ASN A 804 -45.15 -20.58 11.19
C ASN A 804 -45.87 -19.73 10.14
N TYR A 805 -45.17 -19.26 9.10
CA TYR A 805 -45.80 -18.56 7.97
C TYR A 805 -46.81 -19.46 7.23
N LYS A 806 -46.43 -20.71 6.93
CA LYS A 806 -47.29 -21.68 6.24
C LYS A 806 -48.56 -22.03 7.00
N LYS A 807 -48.57 -21.97 8.33
CA LYS A 807 -49.81 -22.13 9.14
C LYS A 807 -50.89 -21.09 8.82
N HIS A 808 -50.55 -19.98 8.16
CA HIS A 808 -51.50 -18.95 7.72
C HIS A 808 -51.99 -19.14 6.28
N ILE A 809 -51.48 -20.12 5.54
CA ILE A 809 -51.97 -20.51 4.21
C ILE A 809 -52.88 -21.71 4.45
N LYS A 810 -54.19 -21.45 4.57
CA LYS A 810 -55.23 -22.49 4.59
C LYS A 810 -55.77 -22.70 3.20
#